data_AF-R1DJX0-F1
#
_entry.id   AF-R1DJX0-F1
#
_cell.length_a   1.000
_cell.length_b   1.000
_cell.length_c   1.000
_cell.angle_alpha   90.00
_cell.angle_beta   90.00
_cell.angle_gamma   90.00
#
_symmetry.space_group_name_H-M   'P 1'
#
loop_
_entity.id
_entity.type
_entity.pdbx_description
1 polymer ?
#
loop_
_entity_poly.entity_id
_entity_poly.type
_entity_poly.pdbx_seq_one_letter_code
_entity_poly.pdbx_strand_id
1 'polypeptide(L)'
;MWHLRMRNASQEHERVGTLLACRSLPPGVIVLTSSQIKVEASASHGGSSGEALATAESQRLFALELIDQTRKHQPRLNAQLIPILEAASGKDGSKGRERFCAYLIRQAAAEAEQVLQLQRPSSSRGQQLAAALKAVHNKGAAGGHAARFGLGTPSIADMVDAGCSVLHEPYLLEQCQRGIDNALSKLRKGKMRLGHDSVNVMGFPDFTGSLREGEIFLVIDGKHCQPLAVVRGAGSLSAAAGARAGPVYHPPGVRASDVRSVRSVFCRELYEELFGDGRSVDLGRASAVFFSVHGAQPLADMLAGGDYDGDKFYVIQERELLELFHGQGGCGADAAAPLPAEAPSLEAAPRLASGAALEAALQQAFLSARHDASTAVGMAEVNHAAAVDKFGINHPISVELGEIYLQLLDGKGDGPKQAAKVRTLQAKIGPRPHWMLAHRGGDATRYLTQSTSALAQLATCSLGEARLALASAGLQLDPLLRLELHRSEKINELELQAMRKRMQGLWVKYKARFKSLKRQQQLEARERERAQPATGGGGGGVASDGRDDEREWQDKYFAMVAPLRETLLAPYEAQRGSRSTSEPPRLLAEACALYEVVYEEKQRAALGQEEPKYFTTFPWHVCGDMLLFVRKARVSRAINPSQALFSSLGTRGWE
;
A
#
# COMPACT_ATOMS: atom_id res chain seq x y z
N MET A 1 5.53 19.60 14.11
CA MET A 1 5.49 19.84 12.65
C MET A 1 4.34 19.03 12.09
N TRP A 2 3.52 19.64 11.23
CA TRP A 2 2.17 19.17 10.92
C TRP A 2 1.80 19.48 9.46
N HIS A 3 1.03 18.62 8.80
CA HIS A 3 0.40 18.87 7.49
C HIS A 3 -1.10 19.10 7.69
N LEU A 4 -1.62 20.23 7.21
CA LEU A 4 -2.89 20.78 7.66
C LEU A 4 -3.71 21.34 6.49
N ARG A 5 -5.03 21.30 6.66
CA ARG A 5 -6.00 22.04 5.85
C ARG A 5 -6.75 22.99 6.77
N MET A 6 -6.83 24.26 6.41
CA MET A 6 -7.67 25.22 7.13
C MET A 6 -8.91 25.52 6.32
N ARG A 7 -10.06 25.43 6.98
CA ARG A 7 -11.36 25.80 6.41
C ARG A 7 -12.02 26.87 7.27
N ASN A 8 -12.60 27.85 6.59
CA ASN A 8 -13.54 28.78 7.20
C ASN A 8 -14.96 28.18 7.10
N ALA A 9 -15.79 28.39 8.12
CA ALA A 9 -17.19 27.93 8.16
C ALA A 9 -18.05 28.42 6.97
N SER A 10 -17.64 29.50 6.28
CA SER A 10 -18.30 30.02 5.07
C SER A 10 -17.84 29.39 3.75
N GLN A 11 -16.88 28.44 3.73
CA GLN A 11 -16.24 27.87 2.52
C GLN A 11 -15.53 28.88 1.59
N GLU A 12 -15.42 30.17 1.96
CA GLU A 12 -14.87 31.22 1.08
C GLU A 12 -13.34 31.23 0.97
N HIS A 13 -12.64 30.51 1.85
CA HIS A 13 -11.18 30.42 1.86
C HIS A 13 -10.74 28.99 2.14
N GLU A 14 -9.97 28.43 1.21
CA GLU A 14 -9.30 27.15 1.37
C GLU A 14 -7.80 27.35 1.41
N ARG A 15 -7.16 26.82 2.47
CA ARG A 15 -5.71 26.87 2.63
C ARG A 15 -5.18 25.48 2.93
N VAL A 16 -4.12 25.07 2.24
CA VAL A 16 -3.54 23.72 2.31
C VAL A 16 -2.02 23.84 2.31
N GLY A 17 -1.36 23.11 3.22
CA GLY A 17 0.09 22.99 3.24
C GLY A 17 0.64 22.50 4.57
N THR A 18 1.96 22.62 4.74
CA THR A 18 2.64 22.26 5.98
C THR A 18 2.81 23.46 6.91
N LEU A 19 2.71 23.21 8.22
CA LEU A 19 3.05 24.17 9.28
C LEU A 19 4.08 23.59 10.24
N LEU A 20 4.95 24.48 10.71
CA LEU A 20 5.99 24.21 11.67
C LEU A 20 5.83 25.10 12.90
N ALA A 21 6.17 24.56 14.06
CA ALA A 21 6.21 25.35 15.29
C ALA A 21 7.51 26.16 15.26
N CYS A 22 7.40 27.46 15.50
CA CYS A 22 8.53 28.38 15.45
C CYS A 22 8.56 29.20 16.74
N ARG A 23 9.70 29.23 17.42
CA ARG A 23 9.84 29.92 18.71
C ARG A 23 9.70 31.43 18.57
N SER A 24 10.22 32.00 17.49
CA SER A 24 10.15 33.44 17.24
C SER A 24 8.74 33.97 16.97
N LEU A 25 7.75 33.09 16.74
CA LEU A 25 6.36 33.50 16.56
C LEU A 25 5.62 33.65 17.91
N PRO A 26 4.79 34.70 18.07
CA PRO A 26 3.95 34.83 19.25
C PRO A 26 2.95 33.67 19.41
N PRO A 27 2.57 33.31 20.65
CA PRO A 27 1.55 32.27 20.88
C PRO A 27 0.24 32.55 20.15
N GLY A 28 -0.32 31.52 19.51
CA GLY A 28 -1.59 31.63 18.78
C GLY A 28 -1.49 32.25 17.39
N VAL A 29 -0.29 32.60 16.92
CA VAL A 29 -0.06 33.13 15.57
C VAL A 29 0.24 32.00 14.59
N ILE A 30 -0.43 32.02 13.44
CA ILE A 30 -0.15 31.17 12.29
C ILE A 30 0.22 32.08 11.12
N VAL A 31 1.40 31.83 10.53
CA VAL A 31 1.86 32.50 9.32
C VAL A 31 1.65 31.59 8.13
N LEU A 32 1.10 32.13 7.04
CA LEU A 32 0.82 31.41 5.81
C LEU A 32 1.44 32.14 4.62
N THR A 33 1.84 31.38 3.61
CA THR A 33 2.36 31.92 2.35
C THR A 33 1.26 31.99 1.28
N SER A 34 1.47 32.81 0.24
CA SER A 34 0.56 32.89 -0.91
C SER A 34 0.37 31.53 -1.59
N SER A 35 1.41 30.70 -1.66
CA SER A 35 1.34 29.33 -2.23
C SER A 35 0.42 28.38 -1.47
N GLN A 36 0.12 28.65 -0.20
CA GLN A 36 -0.78 27.85 0.62
C GLN A 36 -2.25 28.25 0.46
N ILE A 37 -2.54 29.38 -0.19
CA ILE A 37 -3.89 29.87 -0.43
C ILE A 37 -4.39 29.28 -1.75
N LYS A 38 -5.39 28.39 -1.70
CA LYS A 38 -5.93 27.72 -2.90
C LYS A 38 -7.17 28.43 -3.45
N VAL A 39 -7.91 29.16 -2.61
CA VAL A 39 -9.09 29.95 -3.01
C VAL A 39 -9.05 31.31 -2.29
N GLU A 40 -9.03 32.39 -3.08
CA GLU A 40 -9.19 33.76 -2.58
C GLU A 40 -10.68 34.16 -2.57
N ALA A 41 -11.11 34.89 -1.54
CA ALA A 41 -12.46 35.45 -1.54
C ALA A 41 -12.54 36.59 -2.56
N SER A 42 -13.68 36.69 -3.25
CA SER A 42 -13.97 37.87 -4.06
C SER A 42 -13.97 39.11 -3.16
N ALA A 43 -13.11 40.08 -3.50
CA ALA A 43 -13.23 41.42 -2.93
C ALA A 43 -14.65 41.95 -3.21
N SER A 44 -15.47 42.02 -2.16
CA SER A 44 -16.78 42.65 -2.23
C SER A 44 -16.58 44.08 -2.72
N HIS A 45 -17.23 44.41 -3.84
CA HIS A 45 -17.21 45.74 -4.43
C HIS A 45 -17.47 46.82 -3.37
N GLY A 46 -16.59 47.82 -3.35
CA GLY A 46 -16.82 49.08 -2.65
C GLY A 46 -18.07 49.75 -3.21
N GLY A 47 -19.19 49.57 -2.50
CA GLY A 47 -20.37 50.40 -2.60
C GLY A 47 -20.47 51.21 -1.31
N SER A 48 -20.17 52.51 -1.39
CA SER A 48 -20.36 53.47 -0.32
C SER A 48 -21.83 53.52 0.12
N SER A 49 -22.12 53.18 1.37
CA SER A 49 -23.06 53.90 2.24
C SER A 49 -23.39 53.12 3.52
N GLY A 50 -23.44 53.85 4.64
CA GLY A 50 -24.27 53.48 5.78
C GLY A 50 -23.55 52.78 6.93
N GLU A 51 -23.12 53.58 7.90
CA GLU A 51 -23.02 53.16 9.30
C GLU A 51 -24.33 52.46 9.71
N ALA A 52 -24.25 51.19 10.14
CA ALA A 52 -25.00 50.63 11.27
C ALA A 52 -24.68 49.13 11.45
N LEU A 53 -24.54 48.71 12.71
CA LEU A 53 -24.38 47.32 13.20
C LEU A 53 -23.01 46.64 12.97
N ALA A 54 -21.97 47.22 13.57
CA ALA A 54 -20.87 46.43 14.12
C ALA A 54 -21.31 45.78 15.45
N THR A 55 -22.21 44.79 15.41
CA THR A 55 -22.57 43.96 16.57
C THR A 55 -21.98 42.55 16.42
N ALA A 56 -20.88 42.33 17.14
CA ALA A 56 -20.54 41.15 17.96
C ALA A 56 -20.71 39.69 17.48
N GLU A 57 -21.25 39.34 16.32
CA GLU A 57 -21.51 37.93 15.95
C GLU A 57 -21.00 37.57 14.55
N SER A 58 -19.68 37.47 14.43
CA SER A 58 -19.01 36.63 13.41
C SER A 58 -17.54 36.47 13.78
N GLN A 59 -17.25 35.91 14.97
CA GLN A 59 -15.99 35.20 15.13
C GLN A 59 -16.03 34.02 14.15
N ARG A 60 -15.59 34.27 12.91
CA ARG A 60 -15.46 33.27 11.86
C ARG A 60 -14.53 32.19 12.41
N LEU A 61 -15.10 31.05 12.80
CA LEU A 61 -14.35 29.94 13.35
C LEU A 61 -13.42 29.41 12.25
N PHE A 62 -12.13 29.67 12.39
CA PHE A 62 -11.10 28.99 11.63
C PHE A 62 -10.94 27.59 12.22
N ALA A 63 -11.34 26.56 11.47
CA ALA A 63 -11.06 25.19 11.83
C ALA A 63 -9.71 24.80 11.24
N LEU A 64 -8.77 24.41 12.11
CA LEU A 64 -7.51 23.81 11.72
C LEU A 64 -7.67 22.29 11.66
N GLU A 65 -7.75 21.74 10.46
CA GLU A 65 -7.87 20.30 10.23
C GLU A 65 -6.47 19.69 10.03
N LEU A 66 -6.07 18.81 10.95
CA LEU A 66 -4.81 18.08 10.85
C LEU A 66 -4.96 16.85 9.94
N ILE A 67 -4.20 16.82 8.84
CA ILE A 67 -4.18 15.69 7.90
C ILE A 67 -3.12 14.66 8.29
N ASP A 68 -1.88 15.11 8.52
CA ASP A 68 -0.76 14.22 8.87
C ASP A 68 0.25 14.92 9.80
N GLN A 69 1.08 14.14 10.46
CA GLN A 69 2.15 14.61 11.35
C GLN A 69 3.50 14.15 10.81
N THR A 70 4.56 14.88 11.14
CA THR A 70 5.92 14.43 10.82
C THR A 70 6.22 13.10 11.47
N ARG A 71 6.62 12.10 10.68
CA ARG A 71 7.01 10.76 11.12
C ARG A 71 8.08 10.25 10.18
N LYS A 72 9.03 9.49 10.70
CA LYS A 72 9.96 8.74 9.87
C LYS A 72 9.30 7.45 9.39
N HIS A 73 9.49 7.13 8.12
CA HIS A 73 9.14 5.83 7.56
C HIS A 73 10.37 5.19 6.93
N GLN A 74 10.41 3.85 6.92
CA GLN A 74 11.44 3.14 6.17
C GLN A 74 11.14 3.28 4.67
N PRO A 75 12.03 3.89 3.86
CA PRO A 75 11.86 3.93 2.42
C PRO A 75 11.99 2.54 1.82
N ARG A 76 11.41 2.37 0.64
CA ARG A 76 11.50 1.12 -0.12
C ARG A 76 12.00 1.43 -1.51
N LEU A 77 12.90 0.59 -2.01
CA LEU A 77 13.13 0.52 -3.45
C LEU A 77 11.80 0.22 -4.15
N ASN A 78 11.65 0.83 -5.31
CA ASN A 78 10.47 0.70 -6.14
C ASN A 78 10.90 0.64 -7.61
N ALA A 79 9.97 0.30 -8.50
CA ALA A 79 10.26 0.13 -9.92
C ALA A 79 10.66 1.42 -10.65
N GLN A 80 10.45 2.60 -10.05
CA GLN A 80 10.82 3.91 -10.61
C GLN A 80 12.21 4.35 -10.13
N LEU A 81 12.54 4.12 -8.86
CA LEU A 81 13.83 4.46 -8.26
C LEU A 81 14.96 3.54 -8.75
N ILE A 82 14.67 2.25 -8.96
CA ILE A 82 15.70 1.28 -9.39
C ILE A 82 16.35 1.69 -10.72
N PRO A 83 15.61 2.02 -11.80
CA PRO A 83 16.22 2.49 -13.05
C PRO A 83 17.05 3.77 -12.91
N ILE A 84 16.66 4.70 -12.02
CA ILE A 84 17.44 5.92 -11.77
C ILE A 84 18.79 5.56 -11.13
N LEU A 85 18.76 4.73 -10.09
CA LEU A 85 19.98 4.26 -9.41
C LEU A 85 20.85 3.38 -10.32
N GLU A 86 20.23 2.56 -11.18
CA GLU A 86 20.93 1.76 -12.19
C GLU A 86 21.68 2.67 -13.17
N ALA A 87 21.02 3.69 -13.71
CA ALA A 87 21.62 4.65 -14.62
C ALA A 87 22.76 5.44 -13.97
N ALA A 88 22.60 5.82 -12.70
CA ALA A 88 23.64 6.49 -11.92
C ALA A 88 24.84 5.58 -11.59
N SER A 89 24.62 4.25 -11.55
CA SER A 89 25.68 3.27 -11.27
C SER A 89 26.61 3.02 -12.47
N GLY A 90 26.26 3.51 -13.66
CA GLY A 90 27.10 3.46 -14.87
C GLY A 90 26.40 2.82 -16.06
N LYS A 91 27.08 2.84 -17.22
CA LYS A 91 26.56 2.29 -18.48
C LYS A 91 26.41 0.76 -18.44
N ASP A 92 25.72 0.23 -19.43
CA ASP A 92 25.56 -1.21 -19.63
C ASP A 92 26.91 -1.94 -19.71
N GLY A 93 27.03 -3.03 -18.96
CA GLY A 93 28.28 -3.80 -18.85
C GLY A 93 29.39 -3.14 -18.01
N SER A 94 29.13 -1.99 -17.37
CA SER A 94 30.10 -1.38 -16.46
C SER A 94 30.17 -2.12 -15.13
N LYS A 95 31.36 -2.13 -14.52
CA LYS A 95 31.57 -2.70 -13.16
C LYS A 95 30.65 -2.06 -12.12
N GLY A 96 30.27 -0.79 -12.28
CA GLY A 96 29.37 -0.10 -11.36
C GLY A 96 27.94 -0.64 -11.47
N ARG A 97 27.42 -0.80 -12.69
CA ARG A 97 26.12 -1.44 -12.94
C ARG A 97 26.08 -2.89 -12.45
N GLU A 98 27.13 -3.68 -12.70
CA GLU A 98 27.24 -5.06 -12.20
C GLU A 98 27.18 -5.12 -10.67
N ARG A 99 27.91 -4.23 -9.98
CA ARG A 99 27.84 -4.12 -8.52
C ARG A 99 26.44 -3.74 -8.03
N PHE A 100 25.75 -2.83 -8.73
CA PHE A 100 24.38 -2.45 -8.39
C PHE A 100 23.40 -3.62 -8.56
N CYS A 101 23.47 -4.37 -9.67
CA CYS A 101 22.65 -5.57 -9.86
C CYS A 101 22.93 -6.62 -8.77
N ALA A 102 24.20 -6.85 -8.44
CA ALA A 102 24.58 -7.76 -7.36
C ALA A 102 24.06 -7.30 -5.98
N TYR A 103 24.09 -5.99 -5.71
CA TYR A 103 23.48 -5.40 -4.51
C TYR A 103 21.98 -5.68 -4.44
N LEU A 104 21.22 -5.44 -5.52
CA LEU A 104 19.77 -5.69 -5.54
C LEU A 104 19.43 -7.16 -5.33
N ILE A 105 20.14 -8.08 -5.98
CA ILE A 105 19.92 -9.52 -5.83
C ILE A 105 20.22 -9.95 -4.39
N ARG A 106 21.34 -9.49 -3.81
CA ARG A 106 21.71 -9.81 -2.43
C ARG A 106 20.68 -9.27 -1.44
N GLN A 107 20.21 -8.04 -1.63
CA GLN A 107 19.18 -7.43 -0.78
C GLN A 107 17.85 -8.18 -0.86
N ALA A 108 17.42 -8.55 -2.07
CA ALA A 108 16.22 -9.35 -2.28
C ALA A 108 16.35 -10.74 -1.65
N ALA A 109 17.52 -11.39 -1.76
CA ALA A 109 17.78 -12.68 -1.15
C ALA A 109 17.77 -12.61 0.39
N ALA A 110 18.36 -11.56 0.98
CA ALA A 110 18.35 -11.35 2.43
C ALA A 110 16.94 -11.13 2.98
N GLU A 111 16.12 -10.31 2.31
CA GLU A 111 14.71 -10.12 2.69
C GLU A 111 13.87 -11.38 2.43
N ALA A 112 14.14 -12.11 1.34
CA ALA A 112 13.49 -13.38 1.08
C ALA A 112 13.81 -14.39 2.18
N GLU A 113 15.05 -14.48 2.65
CA GLU A 113 15.41 -15.35 3.77
C GLU A 113 14.61 -15.01 5.03
N GLN A 114 14.44 -13.73 5.37
CA GLN A 114 13.60 -13.32 6.51
C GLN A 114 12.14 -13.78 6.36
N VAL A 115 11.60 -13.72 5.14
CA VAL A 115 10.25 -14.23 4.84
C VAL A 115 10.21 -15.75 4.96
N LEU A 116 11.23 -16.45 4.46
CA LEU A 116 11.33 -17.91 4.47
C LEU A 116 11.64 -18.47 5.87
N GLN A 117 12.25 -17.70 6.77
CA GLN A 117 12.47 -18.12 8.16
C GLN A 117 11.17 -18.48 8.89
N LEU A 118 10.04 -17.88 8.50
CA LEU A 118 8.69 -18.24 9.00
C LEU A 118 8.28 -19.69 8.70
N GLN A 119 9.02 -20.37 7.83
CA GLN A 119 8.80 -21.79 7.49
C GLN A 119 9.59 -22.74 8.38
N ARG A 120 10.73 -22.30 8.92
CA ARG A 120 11.62 -23.17 9.71
C ARG A 120 10.90 -23.57 11.00
N PRO A 121 10.90 -24.87 11.38
CA PRO A 121 10.31 -25.30 12.64
C PRO A 121 10.96 -24.55 13.80
N SER A 122 10.16 -23.87 14.62
CA SER A 122 10.60 -23.22 15.86
C SER A 122 9.46 -23.21 16.86
N SER A 123 9.79 -23.15 18.15
CA SER A 123 8.81 -23.07 19.24
C SER A 123 7.92 -21.81 19.15
N SER A 124 8.45 -20.73 18.59
CA SER A 124 7.74 -19.46 18.38
C SER A 124 7.07 -19.32 17.01
N ARG A 125 7.19 -20.32 16.11
CA ARG A 125 6.71 -20.24 14.72
C ARG A 125 5.23 -19.86 14.62
N GLY A 126 4.37 -20.52 15.42
CA GLY A 126 2.94 -20.23 15.42
C GLY A 126 2.62 -18.79 15.84
N GLN A 127 3.35 -18.26 16.83
CA GLN A 127 3.20 -16.88 17.31
C GLN A 127 3.70 -15.86 16.28
N GLN A 128 4.80 -16.15 15.59
CA GLN A 128 5.34 -15.30 14.53
C GLN A 128 4.39 -15.20 13.34
N LEU A 129 3.83 -16.34 12.90
CA LEU A 129 2.84 -16.37 11.81
C LEU A 129 1.53 -15.66 12.21
N ALA A 130 1.07 -15.84 13.45
CA ALA A 130 -0.08 -15.13 14.00
C ALA A 130 0.14 -13.60 14.00
N ALA A 131 1.31 -13.14 14.45
CA ALA A 131 1.66 -11.71 14.45
C ALA A 131 1.73 -11.15 13.02
N ALA A 132 2.33 -11.90 12.09
CA ALA A 132 2.42 -11.51 10.68
C ALA A 132 1.03 -11.37 10.03
N LEU A 133 0.13 -12.32 10.26
CA LEU A 133 -1.24 -12.29 9.76
C LEU A 133 -2.01 -11.08 10.30
N LYS A 134 -1.93 -10.81 11.60
CA LYS A 134 -2.56 -9.62 12.22
C LYS A 134 -2.03 -8.32 11.64
N ALA A 135 -0.71 -8.21 11.44
CA ALA A 135 -0.09 -7.01 10.87
C ALA A 135 -0.56 -6.74 9.43
N VAL A 136 -0.76 -7.79 8.62
CA VAL A 136 -1.31 -7.66 7.25
C VAL A 136 -2.77 -7.22 7.30
N HIS A 137 -3.58 -7.82 8.17
CA HIS A 137 -5.00 -7.48 8.31
C HIS A 137 -5.22 -6.03 8.75
N ASN A 138 -4.49 -5.57 9.77
CA ASN A 138 -4.62 -4.21 10.30
C ASN A 138 -4.23 -3.14 9.25
N LYS A 139 -3.25 -3.42 8.39
CA LYS A 139 -2.88 -2.54 7.27
C LYS A 139 -3.98 -2.46 6.20
N GLY A 140 -4.67 -3.57 5.93
CA GLY A 140 -5.81 -3.59 5.01
C GLY A 140 -7.04 -2.88 5.57
N ALA A 141 -7.26 -2.94 6.88
CA ALA A 141 -8.35 -2.27 7.57
C ALA A 141 -8.22 -0.74 7.54
N ALA A 142 -7.00 -0.21 7.71
CA ALA A 142 -6.71 1.22 7.61
C ALA A 142 -6.87 1.79 6.18
N GLY A 143 -6.80 0.96 5.15
CA GLY A 143 -6.95 1.35 3.73
C GLY A 143 -8.38 1.22 3.18
N GLY A 144 -9.40 1.23 4.06
CA GLY A 144 -10.81 1.12 3.66
C GLY A 144 -11.22 -0.24 3.04
N HIS A 145 -10.33 -1.23 3.07
CA HIS A 145 -10.66 -2.62 2.68
C HIS A 145 -11.11 -3.47 3.88
N ALA A 146 -11.21 -2.86 5.07
CA ALA A 146 -11.92 -3.45 6.19
C ALA A 146 -13.39 -3.68 5.78
N ALA A 147 -13.87 -4.90 5.99
CA ALA A 147 -15.25 -5.35 5.77
C ALA A 147 -15.65 -5.78 4.34
N ARG A 148 -14.75 -6.37 3.54
CA ARG A 148 -15.19 -7.20 2.38
C ARG A 148 -15.55 -8.65 2.71
N PHE A 149 -15.63 -9.02 3.99
CA PHE A 149 -16.17 -10.32 4.41
C PHE A 149 -17.63 -10.16 4.88
N GLY A 150 -18.49 -9.63 4.00
CA GLY A 150 -19.91 -9.36 4.28
C GLY A 150 -20.82 -10.60 4.42
N LEU A 151 -20.25 -11.79 4.60
CA LEU A 151 -20.99 -13.06 4.65
C LEU A 151 -20.62 -13.93 5.87
N GLY A 152 -20.05 -13.34 6.93
CA GLY A 152 -19.82 -14.04 8.21
C GLY A 152 -18.60 -14.96 8.23
N THR A 153 -17.60 -14.64 7.40
CA THR A 153 -16.24 -15.14 7.62
C THR A 153 -15.56 -14.19 8.58
N PRO A 154 -15.12 -14.68 9.75
CA PRO A 154 -14.45 -13.84 10.72
C PRO A 154 -13.17 -13.24 10.16
N SER A 155 -12.78 -12.08 10.69
CA SER A 155 -11.48 -11.53 10.33
C SER A 155 -10.37 -12.49 10.78
N ILE A 156 -9.26 -12.53 10.03
CA ILE A 156 -8.09 -13.32 10.39
C ILE A 156 -7.59 -12.94 11.80
N ALA A 157 -7.66 -11.65 12.14
CA ALA A 157 -7.32 -11.15 13.46
C ALA A 157 -8.23 -11.77 14.54
N ASP A 158 -9.56 -11.76 14.33
CA ASP A 158 -10.53 -12.35 15.24
C ASP A 158 -10.33 -13.86 15.43
N MET A 159 -9.97 -14.59 14.37
CA MET A 159 -9.65 -16.02 14.47
C MET A 159 -8.45 -16.26 15.37
N VAL A 160 -7.38 -15.50 15.19
CA VAL A 160 -6.18 -15.61 16.03
C VAL A 160 -6.47 -15.18 17.46
N ASP A 161 -7.25 -14.12 17.68
CA ASP A 161 -7.65 -13.63 19.00
C ASP A 161 -8.60 -14.60 19.73
N ALA A 162 -9.42 -15.34 18.99
CA ALA A 162 -10.21 -16.45 19.52
C ALA A 162 -9.35 -17.70 19.85
N GLY A 163 -8.03 -17.62 19.65
CA GLY A 163 -7.08 -18.69 19.96
C GLY A 163 -6.97 -19.76 18.87
N CYS A 164 -7.39 -19.50 17.62
CA CYS A 164 -7.17 -20.44 16.51
C CYS A 164 -5.66 -20.63 16.28
N SER A 165 -5.20 -21.88 16.34
CA SER A 165 -3.79 -22.19 16.08
C SER A 165 -3.48 -22.09 14.59
N VAL A 166 -2.63 -21.12 14.22
CA VAL A 166 -2.24 -20.88 12.82
C VAL A 166 -1.61 -22.11 12.15
N LEU A 167 -0.91 -22.94 12.91
CA LEU A 167 -0.24 -24.15 12.41
C LEU A 167 -1.16 -25.37 12.25
N HIS A 168 -2.34 -25.35 12.87
CA HIS A 168 -3.31 -26.45 12.83
C HIS A 168 -4.59 -26.08 12.07
N GLU A 169 -4.82 -24.80 11.82
CA GLU A 169 -5.95 -24.27 11.05
C GLU A 169 -5.55 -24.07 9.58
N PRO A 170 -5.88 -24.99 8.66
CA PRO A 170 -5.53 -24.90 7.26
C PRO A 170 -5.95 -23.61 6.56
N TYR A 171 -7.07 -23.00 6.94
CA TYR A 171 -7.45 -21.71 6.37
C TYR A 171 -6.40 -20.64 6.71
N LEU A 172 -6.00 -20.52 7.97
CA LEU A 172 -4.98 -19.56 8.41
C LEU A 172 -3.61 -19.89 7.81
N LEU A 173 -3.25 -21.17 7.72
CA LEU A 173 -2.01 -21.60 7.07
C LEU A 173 -1.97 -21.23 5.59
N GLU A 174 -3.09 -21.39 4.88
CA GLU A 174 -3.21 -20.97 3.48
C GLU A 174 -3.08 -19.44 3.34
N GLN A 175 -3.67 -18.67 4.24
CA GLN A 175 -3.49 -17.22 4.26
C GLN A 175 -2.03 -16.82 4.53
N CYS A 176 -1.33 -17.54 5.42
CA CYS A 176 0.11 -17.35 5.62
C CYS A 176 0.90 -17.64 4.34
N GLN A 177 0.59 -18.74 3.65
CA GLN A 177 1.26 -19.12 2.40
C GLN A 177 1.06 -18.04 1.33
N ARG A 178 -0.18 -17.58 1.13
CA ARG A 178 -0.47 -16.45 0.22
C ARG A 178 0.30 -15.19 0.62
N GLY A 179 0.43 -14.91 1.91
CA GLY A 179 1.23 -13.81 2.44
C GLY A 179 2.71 -13.91 2.05
N ILE A 180 3.29 -15.11 2.19
CA ILE A 180 4.68 -15.42 1.79
C ILE A 180 4.84 -15.26 0.27
N ASP A 181 3.97 -15.88 -0.52
CA ASP A 181 4.02 -15.82 -1.99
C ASP A 181 3.92 -14.37 -2.48
N ASN A 182 3.03 -13.58 -1.87
CA ASN A 182 2.88 -12.15 -2.15
C ASN A 182 4.11 -11.34 -1.74
N ALA A 183 4.76 -11.66 -0.62
CA ALA A 183 5.99 -11.00 -0.19
C ALA A 183 7.13 -11.29 -1.18
N LEU A 184 7.34 -12.56 -1.55
CA LEU A 184 8.34 -12.96 -2.54
C LEU A 184 8.05 -12.34 -3.93
N SER A 185 6.78 -12.29 -4.36
CA SER A 185 6.38 -11.61 -5.60
C SER A 185 6.68 -10.11 -5.56
N LYS A 186 6.48 -9.44 -4.41
CA LYS A 186 6.83 -8.02 -4.25
C LYS A 186 8.34 -7.80 -4.35
N LEU A 187 9.17 -8.68 -3.79
CA LEU A 187 10.62 -8.60 -3.90
C LEU A 187 11.09 -8.70 -5.36
N ARG A 188 10.53 -9.64 -6.15
CA ARG A 188 10.81 -9.74 -7.60
C ARG A 188 10.42 -8.50 -8.41
N LYS A 189 9.47 -7.70 -7.90
CA LYS A 189 9.06 -6.41 -8.47
C LYS A 189 9.89 -5.22 -7.97
N GLY A 190 11.03 -5.48 -7.33
CA GLY A 190 11.90 -4.43 -6.78
C GLY A 190 11.39 -3.78 -5.50
N LYS A 191 10.30 -4.27 -4.90
CA LYS A 191 9.73 -3.70 -3.67
C LYS A 191 10.45 -4.25 -2.44
N MET A 192 11.66 -3.80 -2.21
CA MET A 192 12.51 -4.17 -1.07
C MET A 192 12.77 -2.94 -0.19
N ARG A 193 13.12 -3.14 1.08
CA ARG A 193 13.51 -2.05 1.99
C ARG A 193 14.81 -1.46 1.48
N LEU A 194 14.83 -0.13 1.40
CA LEU A 194 16.06 0.61 1.20
C LEU A 194 16.71 0.75 2.58
N GLY A 195 17.94 0.24 2.73
CA GLY A 195 18.84 0.27 3.90
C GLY A 195 18.36 0.85 5.23
N HIS A 196 18.71 0.22 6.36
CA HIS A 196 18.23 0.61 7.70
C HIS A 196 18.44 2.10 8.06
N ASP A 197 19.47 2.73 7.50
CA ASP A 197 19.81 4.13 7.77
C ASP A 197 19.09 5.13 6.85
N SER A 198 18.47 4.65 5.77
CA SER A 198 17.69 5.51 4.86
C SER A 198 16.32 5.82 5.46
N VAL A 199 15.81 7.03 5.21
CA VAL A 199 14.57 7.52 5.83
C VAL A 199 13.67 8.19 4.80
N ASN A 200 12.36 8.03 4.95
CA ASN A 200 11.34 8.79 4.24
C ASN A 200 10.67 9.75 5.22
N VAL A 201 10.86 11.06 5.01
CA VAL A 201 10.45 12.13 5.92
C VAL A 201 9.84 13.30 5.14
N MET A 202 8.97 14.06 5.80
CA MET A 202 8.34 15.25 5.20
C MET A 202 9.38 16.35 4.96
N GLY A 203 9.28 17.02 3.81
CA GLY A 203 10.14 18.13 3.43
C GLY A 203 9.61 19.48 3.91
N PHE A 204 10.52 20.36 4.30
CA PHE A 204 10.24 21.75 4.67
C PHE A 204 11.28 22.69 4.06
N PRO A 205 10.90 23.93 3.74
CA PRO A 205 11.88 24.96 3.42
C PRO A 205 12.58 25.43 4.71
N ASP A 206 13.85 25.78 4.59
CA ASP A 206 14.58 26.50 5.63
C ASP A 206 14.10 27.95 5.71
N PHE A 207 13.19 28.22 6.65
CA PHE A 207 12.64 29.54 6.89
C PHE A 207 13.63 30.51 7.56
N THR A 208 14.77 30.04 8.09
CA THR A 208 15.81 30.92 8.64
C THR A 208 16.81 31.38 7.57
N GLY A 209 16.84 30.70 6.42
CA GLY A 209 17.74 31.01 5.29
C GLY A 209 19.21 30.72 5.60
N SER A 210 19.49 29.83 6.55
CA SER A 210 20.83 29.52 7.06
C SER A 210 21.55 28.43 6.23
N LEU A 211 20.82 27.50 5.63
CA LEU A 211 21.33 26.44 4.76
C LEU A 211 21.72 27.00 3.40
N ARG A 212 22.92 26.70 2.90
CA ARG A 212 23.35 27.10 1.54
C ARG A 212 22.72 26.21 0.46
N GLU A 213 22.76 26.66 -0.79
CA GLU A 213 22.32 25.85 -1.92
C GLU A 213 23.02 24.48 -1.93
N GLY A 214 22.24 23.41 -2.10
CA GLY A 214 22.73 22.02 -2.03
C GLY A 214 22.96 21.47 -0.62
N GLU A 215 22.67 22.25 0.44
CA GLU A 215 22.68 21.81 1.83
C GLU A 215 21.27 21.46 2.33
N ILE A 216 21.19 20.44 3.18
CA ILE A 216 19.97 20.04 3.89
C ILE A 216 20.23 19.96 5.39
N PHE A 217 19.18 20.05 6.19
CA PHE A 217 19.21 19.73 7.62
C PHE A 217 18.23 18.61 7.90
N LEU A 218 18.75 17.44 8.30
CA LEU A 218 17.93 16.27 8.62
C LEU A 218 17.74 16.13 10.13
N VAL A 219 16.49 15.97 10.55
CA VAL A 219 16.10 15.69 11.94
C VAL A 219 15.34 14.38 11.97
N ILE A 220 15.75 13.46 12.86
CA ILE A 220 15.09 12.18 13.11
C ILE A 220 14.89 12.04 14.62
N ASP A 221 13.65 11.83 15.02
CA ASP A 221 13.22 11.77 16.43
C ASP A 221 13.83 12.91 17.28
N GLY A 222 13.76 14.13 16.74
CA GLY A 222 14.19 15.36 17.42
C GLY A 222 15.71 15.52 17.51
N LYS A 223 16.47 14.60 16.90
CA LYS A 223 17.94 14.65 16.87
C LYS A 223 18.40 14.94 15.46
N HIS A 224 19.42 15.79 15.33
CA HIS A 224 20.09 15.95 14.05
C HIS A 224 20.76 14.64 13.65
N CYS A 225 20.60 14.25 12.39
CA CYS A 225 21.28 13.12 11.81
C CYS A 225 22.18 13.60 10.67
N GLN A 226 23.48 13.37 10.82
CA GLN A 226 24.40 13.42 9.68
C GLN A 226 24.29 12.08 8.93
N PRO A 227 24.09 12.08 7.60
CA PRO A 227 24.23 10.91 6.76
C PRO A 227 25.59 10.28 7.01
N LEU A 228 25.61 8.96 7.06
CA LEU A 228 26.81 8.16 7.30
C LEU A 228 28.01 8.65 6.49
N ALA A 229 29.06 9.05 7.21
CA ALA A 229 30.38 9.27 6.64
C ALA A 229 30.90 7.94 6.08
N VAL A 230 31.10 7.85 4.75
CA VAL A 230 31.83 6.73 4.16
C VAL A 230 33.29 6.82 4.65
N VAL A 231 33.65 6.08 5.69
CA VAL A 231 35.05 5.91 6.11
C VAL A 231 35.74 5.04 5.06
N ARG A 232 36.64 5.63 4.26
CA ARG A 232 37.59 4.87 3.44
C ARG A 232 38.73 4.42 4.35
N GLY A 233 38.83 3.12 4.58
CA GLY A 233 40.04 2.47 5.08
C GLY A 233 40.34 2.68 6.56
N ALA A 234 40.86 1.63 7.20
CA ALA A 234 41.40 1.70 8.55
C ALA A 234 42.53 2.73 8.63
N GLY A 235 42.50 3.58 9.66
CA GLY A 235 43.63 4.41 10.08
C GLY A 235 43.60 5.87 9.62
N SER A 236 42.64 6.67 10.10
CA SER A 236 42.88 8.06 10.56
C SER A 236 41.55 8.66 11.02
N LEU A 237 41.33 8.67 12.34
CA LEU A 237 40.30 9.48 12.99
C LEU A 237 40.84 10.91 13.12
N SER A 238 40.79 11.67 12.03
CA SER A 238 40.88 13.12 12.09
C SER A 238 39.47 13.70 11.96
N ALA A 239 39.03 14.38 13.02
CA ALA A 239 37.73 15.04 13.16
C ALA A 239 37.57 16.29 12.26
N ALA A 240 38.14 16.27 11.05
CA ALA A 240 38.14 17.37 10.09
C ALA A 240 37.77 16.92 8.64
N ALA A 241 37.15 15.75 8.47
CA ALA A 241 36.67 15.28 7.16
C ALA A 241 35.16 15.54 7.00
N GLY A 242 34.83 16.55 6.20
CA GLY A 242 33.52 17.19 6.09
C GLY A 242 32.33 16.30 5.70
N ALA A 243 31.15 16.83 6.04
CA ALA A 243 29.83 16.32 5.68
C ALA A 243 29.81 15.81 4.23
N ARG A 244 29.62 14.50 4.06
CA ARG A 244 29.47 13.89 2.74
C ARG A 244 28.03 13.96 2.28
N ALA A 245 27.87 14.08 0.97
CA ALA A 245 26.58 14.22 0.35
C ALA A 245 25.83 12.88 0.30
N GLY A 246 24.52 12.91 0.55
CA GLY A 246 23.60 11.78 0.41
C GLY A 246 22.57 12.06 -0.68
N PRO A 247 22.14 11.06 -1.47
CA PRO A 247 21.09 11.24 -2.46
C PRO A 247 19.74 11.48 -1.76
N VAL A 248 19.00 12.46 -2.28
CA VAL A 248 17.60 12.72 -1.98
C VAL A 248 16.75 12.41 -3.20
N TYR A 249 15.57 11.84 -2.96
CA TYR A 249 14.63 11.42 -3.98
C TYR A 249 13.19 11.72 -3.56
N HIS A 250 12.35 12.13 -4.51
CA HIS A 250 10.91 12.27 -4.34
C HIS A 250 10.19 11.29 -5.29
N PRO A 251 9.34 10.37 -4.79
CA PRO A 251 8.51 9.53 -5.65
C PRO A 251 7.24 10.27 -6.11
N PRO A 252 6.85 10.18 -7.41
CA PRO A 252 7.41 9.30 -8.43
C PRO A 252 8.49 9.98 -9.29
N GLY A 253 9.77 9.62 -9.11
CA GLY A 253 10.81 10.06 -10.04
C GLY A 253 10.79 9.33 -11.37
N VAL A 254 10.89 10.09 -12.46
CA VAL A 254 10.85 9.61 -13.85
C VAL A 254 12.06 10.05 -14.68
N ARG A 255 12.85 10.98 -14.15
CA ARG A 255 14.10 11.49 -14.72
C ARG A 255 15.29 10.92 -13.94
N ALA A 256 16.43 10.78 -14.62
CA ALA A 256 17.68 10.42 -13.93
C ALA A 256 18.10 11.49 -12.89
N SER A 257 17.71 12.76 -13.11
CA SER A 257 17.98 13.89 -12.22
C SER A 257 17.03 13.98 -11.02
N ASP A 258 15.99 13.13 -10.93
CA ASP A 258 15.07 13.10 -9.78
C ASP A 258 15.68 12.44 -8.53
N VAL A 259 16.95 12.02 -8.62
CA VAL A 259 17.81 11.70 -7.48
C VAL A 259 18.98 12.67 -7.48
N ARG A 260 19.14 13.46 -6.40
CA ARG A 260 20.19 14.48 -6.30
C ARG A 260 21.04 14.32 -5.07
N SER A 261 22.35 14.47 -5.22
CA SER A 261 23.27 14.42 -4.08
C SER A 261 23.27 15.76 -3.35
N VAL A 262 23.05 15.73 -2.03
CA VAL A 262 22.98 16.93 -1.18
C VAL A 262 23.82 16.76 0.06
N ARG A 263 24.36 17.83 0.61
CA ARG A 263 25.14 17.79 1.85
C ARG A 263 24.24 17.99 3.05
N SER A 264 24.20 17.04 3.99
CA SER A 264 23.55 17.31 5.27
C SER A 264 24.49 18.04 6.21
N VAL A 265 24.04 19.16 6.74
CA VAL A 265 24.79 19.99 7.67
C VAL A 265 23.95 20.21 8.91
N PHE A 266 24.61 20.34 10.07
CA PHE A 266 23.92 20.78 11.28
C PHE A 266 23.64 22.28 11.15
N CYS A 267 22.37 22.67 11.21
CA CYS A 267 21.95 24.07 11.23
C CYS A 267 21.53 24.44 12.66
N ARG A 268 22.31 25.29 13.32
CA ARG A 268 22.09 25.65 14.72
C ARG A 268 20.86 26.53 14.86
N GLU A 269 20.69 27.47 13.94
CA GLU A 269 19.62 28.45 13.91
C GLU A 269 18.25 27.75 13.78
N LEU A 270 18.11 26.83 12.81
CA LEU A 270 16.92 25.99 12.69
C LEU A 270 16.69 25.13 13.94
N TYR A 271 17.75 24.53 14.49
CA TYR A 271 17.62 23.69 15.68
C TYR A 271 17.11 24.49 16.89
N GLU A 272 17.64 25.70 17.11
CA GLU A 272 17.23 26.58 18.21
C GLU A 272 15.79 27.09 18.02
N GLU A 273 15.40 27.49 16.80
CA GLU A 273 14.02 27.93 16.50
C GLU A 273 12.97 26.81 16.66
N LEU A 274 13.35 25.56 16.37
CA LEU A 274 12.43 24.41 16.43
C LEU A 274 12.41 23.72 17.80
N PHE A 275 13.54 23.67 18.51
CA PHE A 275 13.75 22.79 19.66
C PHE A 275 14.37 23.47 20.89
N GLY A 276 14.76 24.75 20.82
CA GLY A 276 15.60 25.43 21.81
C GLY A 276 15.10 25.42 23.26
N ASP A 277 13.78 25.27 23.48
CA ASP A 277 13.20 25.34 24.82
C ASP A 277 12.87 23.95 25.44
N GLY A 278 13.12 22.85 24.72
CA GLY A 278 12.98 21.45 25.19
C GLY A 278 11.58 21.01 25.68
N ARG A 279 10.62 21.94 25.80
CA ARG A 279 9.30 21.74 26.43
C ARG A 279 8.13 21.77 25.45
N SER A 280 8.32 22.21 24.20
CA SER A 280 7.22 22.54 23.27
C SER A 280 6.98 21.51 22.16
N VAL A 281 7.92 20.61 21.89
CA VAL A 281 7.81 19.59 20.84
C VAL A 281 8.07 18.23 21.46
N ASP A 282 7.21 17.25 21.22
CA ASP A 282 7.51 15.84 21.50
C ASP A 282 8.70 15.42 20.61
N LEU A 283 9.90 15.65 21.13
CA LEU A 283 11.17 15.45 20.42
C LEU A 283 11.22 14.03 19.85
N GLY A 284 10.69 13.03 20.58
CA GLY A 284 10.66 11.63 20.14
C GLY A 284 9.82 11.36 18.89
N ARG A 285 9.11 12.35 18.35
CA ARG A 285 8.26 12.23 17.16
C ARG A 285 8.59 13.20 16.04
N ALA A 286 9.53 14.11 16.22
CA ALA A 286 9.90 15.10 15.20
C ALA A 286 10.87 14.50 14.17
N SER A 287 10.39 14.20 12.96
CA SER A 287 11.23 13.68 11.86
C SER A 287 10.94 14.42 10.56
N ALA A 288 11.89 15.19 10.06
CA ALA A 288 11.74 16.07 8.90
C ALA A 288 13.09 16.32 8.21
N VAL A 289 13.03 16.72 6.94
CA VAL A 289 14.18 17.25 6.20
C VAL A 289 13.91 18.69 5.81
N PHE A 290 14.88 19.55 6.07
CA PHE A 290 14.83 20.97 5.70
C PHE A 290 15.75 21.21 4.51
N PHE A 291 15.25 21.93 3.53
CA PHE A 291 15.94 22.25 2.29
C PHE A 291 16.26 23.74 2.24
N SER A 292 17.44 24.08 1.71
CA SER A 292 17.79 25.47 1.45
C SER A 292 16.75 26.18 0.60
N VAL A 293 16.49 27.44 0.95
CA VAL A 293 15.71 28.39 0.15
C VAL A 293 16.56 29.18 -0.85
N HIS A 294 17.89 28.94 -0.87
CA HIS A 294 18.82 29.55 -1.80
C HIS A 294 19.02 28.67 -3.05
N GLY A 295 19.38 29.32 -4.15
CA GLY A 295 19.61 28.70 -5.45
C GLY A 295 18.65 29.22 -6.52
N ALA A 296 18.87 28.79 -7.77
CA ALA A 296 18.04 29.23 -8.90
C ALA A 296 16.63 28.60 -8.89
N GLN A 297 16.50 27.40 -8.33
CA GLN A 297 15.26 26.63 -8.27
C GLN A 297 15.20 25.86 -6.94
N PRO A 298 14.03 25.75 -6.29
CA PRO A 298 13.89 24.95 -5.08
C PRO A 298 14.23 23.48 -5.34
N LEU A 299 14.95 22.85 -4.42
CA LEU A 299 15.36 21.46 -4.58
C LEU A 299 14.17 20.49 -4.66
N ALA A 300 13.05 20.78 -4.00
CA ALA A 300 11.84 19.95 -4.11
C ALA A 300 11.30 19.90 -5.54
N ASP A 301 11.22 21.06 -6.22
CA ASP A 301 10.73 21.18 -7.60
C ASP A 301 11.68 20.45 -8.58
N MET A 302 12.97 20.47 -8.29
CA MET A 302 13.99 19.74 -9.04
C MET A 302 13.92 18.21 -8.87
N LEU A 303 13.10 17.71 -7.94
CA LEU A 303 12.87 16.29 -7.66
C LEU A 303 11.44 15.92 -8.07
N ALA A 304 11.25 15.63 -9.37
CA ALA A 304 9.96 15.28 -9.95
C ALA A 304 8.83 16.33 -9.79
N GLY A 305 9.17 17.61 -9.65
CA GLY A 305 8.19 18.70 -9.53
C GLY A 305 7.54 18.81 -8.15
N GLY A 306 8.14 18.20 -7.12
CA GLY A 306 7.61 18.24 -5.76
C GLY A 306 7.63 19.63 -5.13
N ASP A 307 6.94 19.78 -4.01
CA ASP A 307 6.89 21.02 -3.24
C ASP A 307 7.04 20.76 -1.72
N TYR A 308 6.56 21.70 -0.90
CA TYR A 308 6.61 21.60 0.56
C TYR A 308 5.21 21.59 1.19
N ASP A 309 4.17 21.27 0.43
CA ASP A 309 2.79 21.29 0.90
C ASP A 309 2.36 20.01 1.62
N GLY A 310 3.22 18.98 1.63
CA GLY A 310 3.02 17.71 2.33
C GLY A 310 3.96 16.59 1.88
N ASP A 311 4.73 16.87 0.82
CA ASP A 311 5.63 15.93 0.18
C ASP A 311 6.66 15.30 1.11
N LYS A 312 6.92 14.01 0.85
CA LYS A 312 7.86 13.19 1.60
C LYS A 312 9.02 12.79 0.70
N PHE A 313 10.22 12.93 1.24
CA PHE A 313 11.48 12.74 0.54
C PHE A 313 12.25 11.59 1.15
N TYR A 314 12.84 10.78 0.29
CA TYR A 314 13.75 9.72 0.66
C TYR A 314 15.13 10.33 0.81
N VAL A 315 15.68 10.29 2.02
CA VAL A 315 17.10 10.59 2.26
C VAL A 315 17.83 9.26 2.35
N ILE A 316 18.61 8.95 1.31
CA ILE A 316 19.27 7.66 1.14
C ILE A 316 20.62 7.72 1.85
N GLN A 317 20.83 6.81 2.82
CA GLN A 317 22.07 6.75 3.60
C GLN A 317 22.78 5.39 3.49
N GLU A 318 22.27 4.49 2.65
CA GLU A 318 22.84 3.17 2.46
C GLU A 318 24.24 3.25 1.82
N ARG A 319 25.26 2.85 2.59
CA ARG A 319 26.67 3.06 2.25
C ARG A 319 27.05 2.55 0.86
N GLU A 320 26.60 1.35 0.50
CA GLU A 320 26.96 0.76 -0.79
C GLU A 320 26.34 1.52 -1.96
N LEU A 321 25.10 1.99 -1.80
CA LEU A 321 24.46 2.87 -2.79
C LEU A 321 25.16 4.23 -2.88
N LEU A 322 25.60 4.79 -1.75
CA LEU A 322 26.42 6.01 -1.75
C LEU A 322 27.72 5.79 -2.52
N GLU A 323 28.42 4.68 -2.31
CA GLU A 323 29.68 4.38 -3.02
C GLU A 323 29.47 4.17 -4.53
N LEU A 324 28.35 3.55 -4.92
CA LEU A 324 28.00 3.37 -6.33
C LEU A 324 27.63 4.69 -7.01
N PHE A 325 26.90 5.55 -6.30
CA PHE A 325 26.47 6.86 -6.81
C PHE A 325 27.64 7.87 -6.91
N HIS A 326 28.63 7.80 -6.02
CA HIS A 326 29.77 8.72 -5.99
C HIS A 326 31.03 8.19 -6.72
N GLY A 327 31.12 6.87 -6.94
CA GLY A 327 32.33 6.19 -7.43
C GLY A 327 32.68 6.41 -8.91
N GLN A 328 31.79 7.00 -9.71
CA GLN A 328 31.98 7.21 -11.15
C GLN A 328 32.48 8.62 -11.54
N GLY A 329 32.80 9.49 -10.58
CA GLY A 329 32.99 10.92 -10.86
C GLY A 329 31.62 11.53 -11.07
N GLY A 330 31.22 12.41 -10.16
CA GLY A 330 29.83 12.79 -9.91
C GLY A 330 28.99 12.81 -11.17
N CYS A 331 27.91 12.02 -11.20
CA CYS A 331 26.82 12.28 -12.13
C CYS A 331 26.55 13.79 -12.07
N GLY A 332 26.94 14.48 -13.14
CA GLY A 332 26.98 15.92 -13.18
C GLY A 332 25.64 16.45 -12.70
N ALA A 333 25.70 17.26 -11.64
CA ALA A 333 24.67 18.26 -11.40
C ALA A 333 24.53 19.20 -12.62
N ASP A 334 25.50 19.17 -13.54
CA ASP A 334 25.52 19.89 -14.80
C ASP A 334 25.19 18.94 -15.97
N ALA A 335 24.01 19.11 -16.58
CA ALA A 335 23.66 18.78 -17.98
C ALA A 335 22.21 18.26 -18.20
N ALA A 336 21.24 18.75 -17.44
CA ALA A 336 19.93 18.99 -18.02
C ALA A 336 19.64 20.47 -17.85
N ALA A 337 19.70 21.22 -18.95
CA ALA A 337 19.12 22.57 -18.97
C ALA A 337 17.68 22.44 -18.45
N PRO A 338 17.25 23.29 -17.50
CA PRO A 338 15.83 23.37 -17.17
C PRO A 338 15.10 23.61 -18.48
N LEU A 339 14.26 22.65 -18.90
CA LEU A 339 13.28 22.99 -19.92
C LEU A 339 12.43 24.10 -19.32
N PRO A 340 12.16 25.19 -20.06
CA PRO A 340 11.39 26.30 -19.53
C PRO A 340 10.07 25.74 -19.02
N ALA A 341 9.86 25.90 -17.71
CA ALA A 341 8.53 25.77 -17.15
C ALA A 341 7.71 26.87 -17.81
N GLU A 342 6.94 26.53 -18.85
CA GLU A 342 5.85 27.40 -19.27
C GLU A 342 4.96 27.56 -18.04
N ALA A 343 4.99 28.78 -17.47
CA ALA A 343 4.07 29.14 -16.42
C ALA A 343 2.66 28.86 -16.96
N PRO A 344 1.88 27.97 -16.33
CA PRO A 344 0.52 27.75 -16.77
C PRO A 344 -0.18 29.10 -16.72
N SER A 345 -0.69 29.56 -17.86
CA SER A 345 -1.63 30.65 -17.89
C SER A 345 -2.83 30.19 -17.08
N LEU A 346 -2.95 30.71 -15.85
CA LEU A 346 -4.16 30.69 -15.07
C LEU A 346 -5.21 31.48 -15.85
N GLU A 347 -5.82 30.86 -16.85
CA GLU A 347 -7.14 31.32 -17.29
C GLU A 347 -8.04 31.15 -16.07
N ALA A 348 -8.45 32.28 -15.48
CA ALA A 348 -9.41 32.28 -14.41
C ALA A 348 -10.61 31.47 -14.87
N ALA A 349 -10.93 30.39 -14.14
CA ALA A 349 -12.12 29.62 -14.41
C ALA A 349 -13.30 30.61 -14.54
N PRO A 350 -14.06 30.57 -15.65
CA PRO A 350 -15.09 31.55 -15.89
C PRO A 350 -16.04 31.55 -14.69
N ARG A 351 -16.31 32.75 -14.13
CA ARG A 351 -17.28 32.88 -13.03
C ARG A 351 -18.61 32.32 -13.54
N LEU A 352 -19.00 31.16 -12.99
CA LEU A 352 -20.20 30.48 -13.42
C LEU A 352 -21.41 31.30 -12.94
N ALA A 353 -22.10 31.93 -13.90
CA ALA A 353 -23.10 32.96 -13.64
C ALA A 353 -24.44 32.42 -13.08
N SER A 354 -24.62 31.10 -12.99
CA SER A 354 -25.86 30.48 -12.53
C SER A 354 -25.64 29.07 -11.95
N GLY A 355 -26.61 28.59 -11.17
CA GLY A 355 -26.61 27.22 -10.65
C GLY A 355 -26.59 26.15 -11.76
N ALA A 356 -27.25 26.41 -12.89
CA ALA A 356 -27.22 25.51 -14.05
C ALA A 356 -25.83 25.47 -14.72
N ALA A 357 -25.12 26.60 -14.79
CA ALA A 357 -23.75 26.65 -15.28
C ALA A 357 -22.79 25.91 -14.34
N LEU A 358 -23.02 26.00 -13.02
CA LEU A 358 -22.29 25.21 -12.02
C LEU A 358 -22.53 23.71 -12.19
N GLU A 359 -23.79 23.30 -12.33
CA GLU A 359 -24.13 21.89 -12.53
C GLU A 359 -23.52 21.33 -13.81
N ALA A 360 -23.59 22.07 -14.93
CA ALA A 360 -22.96 21.68 -16.18
C ALA A 360 -21.43 21.56 -16.06
N ALA A 361 -20.78 22.51 -15.38
CA ALA A 361 -19.34 22.46 -15.12
C ALA A 361 -18.96 21.27 -14.22
N LEU A 362 -19.76 20.96 -13.20
CA LEU A 362 -19.55 19.79 -12.33
C LEU A 362 -19.73 18.48 -13.09
N GLN A 363 -20.76 18.38 -13.94
CA GLN A 363 -20.99 17.20 -14.79
C GLN A 363 -19.82 17.01 -15.77
N GLN A 364 -19.36 18.08 -16.41
CA GLN A 364 -18.20 18.04 -17.29
C GLN A 364 -16.94 17.62 -16.54
N ALA A 365 -16.64 18.24 -15.40
CA ALA A 365 -15.49 17.89 -14.56
C ALA A 365 -15.54 16.43 -14.10
N PHE A 366 -16.72 15.92 -13.73
CA PHE A 366 -16.91 14.52 -13.36
C PHE A 366 -16.61 13.57 -14.52
N LEU A 367 -17.12 13.86 -15.71
CA LEU A 367 -16.87 13.03 -16.90
C LEU A 367 -15.40 13.04 -17.30
N SER A 368 -14.76 14.21 -17.32
CA SER A 368 -13.33 14.35 -17.64
C SER A 368 -12.43 13.67 -16.61
N ALA A 369 -12.74 13.79 -15.31
CA ALA A 369 -11.97 13.14 -14.25
C ALA A 369 -12.11 11.61 -14.28
N ARG A 370 -13.29 11.08 -14.61
CA ARG A 370 -13.58 9.64 -14.59
C ARG A 370 -13.06 8.88 -15.81
N HIS A 371 -13.08 9.50 -16.99
CA HIS A 371 -12.83 8.77 -18.24
C HIS A 371 -11.45 9.06 -18.85
N ASP A 372 -11.00 10.31 -18.82
CA ASP A 372 -9.84 10.73 -19.63
C ASP A 372 -8.55 10.85 -18.81
N ALA A 373 -8.58 11.63 -17.72
CA ALA A 373 -7.37 11.97 -16.97
C ALA A 373 -6.77 10.77 -16.21
N SER A 374 -7.57 10.04 -15.42
CA SER A 374 -7.07 8.92 -14.62
C SER A 374 -6.53 7.77 -15.48
N THR A 375 -7.17 7.54 -16.63
CA THR A 375 -6.74 6.52 -17.59
C THR A 375 -5.44 6.94 -18.26
N ALA A 376 -5.33 8.22 -18.66
CA ALA A 376 -4.13 8.76 -19.30
C ALA A 376 -2.91 8.71 -18.37
N VAL A 377 -3.05 9.10 -17.09
CA VAL A 377 -1.97 9.03 -16.09
C VAL A 377 -1.44 7.61 -15.99
N GLY A 378 -2.32 6.63 -15.78
CA GLY A 378 -1.93 5.22 -15.66
C GLY A 378 -1.33 4.66 -16.95
N MET A 379 -1.83 5.08 -18.11
CA MET A 379 -1.23 4.72 -19.40
C MET A 379 0.17 5.32 -19.55
N ALA A 380 0.37 6.59 -19.20
CA ALA A 380 1.67 7.25 -19.28
C ALA A 380 2.68 6.57 -18.35
N GLU A 381 2.29 6.24 -17.11
CA GLU A 381 3.12 5.51 -16.15
C GLU A 381 3.59 4.16 -16.72
N VAL A 382 2.65 3.34 -17.22
CA VAL A 382 2.98 2.00 -17.74
C VAL A 382 3.83 2.07 -19.00
N ASN A 383 3.55 3.03 -19.90
CA ASN A 383 4.35 3.22 -21.11
C ASN A 383 5.74 3.77 -20.79
N HIS A 384 5.87 4.68 -19.81
CA HIS A 384 7.16 5.16 -19.32
C HIS A 384 7.98 3.99 -18.78
N ALA A 385 7.42 3.18 -17.89
CA ALA A 385 8.11 1.99 -17.35
C ALA A 385 8.54 1.02 -18.47
N ALA A 386 7.75 0.88 -19.53
CA ALA A 386 8.07 0.00 -20.66
C ALA A 386 9.19 0.59 -21.52
N ALA A 387 9.16 1.91 -21.76
CA ALA A 387 10.21 2.62 -22.47
C ALA A 387 11.54 2.58 -21.70
N VAL A 388 11.50 2.78 -20.38
CA VAL A 388 12.69 2.70 -19.51
C VAL A 388 13.30 1.29 -19.52
N ASP A 389 12.48 0.25 -19.42
CA ASP A 389 12.96 -1.14 -19.44
C ASP A 389 13.54 -1.52 -20.81
N LYS A 390 13.02 -0.97 -21.91
CA LYS A 390 13.46 -1.28 -23.28
C LYS A 390 14.65 -0.43 -23.74
N PHE A 391 14.65 0.85 -23.41
CA PHE A 391 15.56 1.85 -23.99
C PHE A 391 16.46 2.55 -22.94
N GLY A 392 16.18 2.37 -21.65
CA GLY A 392 16.82 3.10 -20.56
C GLY A 392 16.14 4.42 -20.24
N ILE A 393 16.44 4.97 -19.06
CA ILE A 393 15.77 6.15 -18.51
C ILE A 393 16.10 7.46 -19.26
N ASN A 394 17.28 7.56 -19.86
CA ASN A 394 17.74 8.76 -20.56
C ASN A 394 17.35 8.77 -22.05
N HIS A 395 16.65 7.75 -22.55
CA HIS A 395 16.24 7.71 -23.94
C HIS A 395 15.16 8.77 -24.22
N PRO A 396 15.18 9.47 -25.37
CA PRO A 396 14.22 10.56 -25.65
C PRO A 396 12.75 10.19 -25.48
N ILE A 397 12.37 8.96 -25.89
CA ILE A 397 11.00 8.44 -25.70
C ILE A 397 10.66 8.27 -24.22
N SER A 398 11.61 7.77 -23.42
CA SER A 398 11.44 7.59 -21.97
C SER A 398 11.29 8.94 -21.28
N VAL A 399 12.14 9.91 -21.63
CA VAL A 399 12.08 11.28 -21.11
C VAL A 399 10.72 11.90 -21.44
N GLU A 400 10.31 11.87 -22.71
CA GLU A 400 9.04 12.46 -23.17
C GLU A 400 7.82 11.85 -22.47
N LEU A 401 7.79 10.53 -22.26
CA LEU A 401 6.71 9.88 -21.51
C LEU A 401 6.73 10.22 -20.02
N GLY A 402 7.92 10.40 -19.44
CA GLY A 402 8.07 10.85 -18.05
C GLY A 402 7.50 12.25 -17.87
N GLU A 403 7.80 13.17 -18.81
CA GLU A 403 7.23 14.52 -18.81
C GLU A 403 5.72 14.52 -18.92
N ILE A 404 5.16 13.73 -19.86
CA ILE A 404 3.72 13.61 -20.02
C ILE A 404 3.08 13.06 -18.74
N TYR A 405 3.71 12.08 -18.09
CA TYR A 405 3.23 11.51 -16.84
C TYR A 405 3.20 12.55 -15.69
N LEU A 406 4.28 13.34 -15.51
CA LEU A 406 4.31 14.40 -14.49
C LEU A 406 3.28 15.50 -14.76
N GLN A 407 3.13 15.93 -16.02
CA GLN A 407 2.13 16.92 -16.40
C GLN A 407 0.71 16.43 -16.09
N LEU A 408 0.40 15.18 -16.44
CA LEU A 408 -0.89 14.56 -16.15
C LEU A 408 -1.16 14.40 -14.65
N LEU A 409 -0.14 14.17 -13.82
CA LEU A 409 -0.27 14.10 -12.36
C LEU A 409 -0.68 15.44 -11.75
N ASP A 410 -0.09 16.53 -12.22
CA ASP A 410 -0.41 17.89 -11.78
C ASP A 410 -1.75 18.39 -12.33
N GLY A 411 -2.41 17.61 -13.20
CA GLY A 411 -3.55 18.08 -13.98
C GLY A 411 -3.19 19.21 -14.96
N LYS A 412 -1.91 19.37 -15.28
CA LYS A 412 -1.39 20.36 -16.21
C LYS A 412 -1.48 19.82 -17.64
N GLY A 413 -2.17 20.58 -18.49
CA GLY A 413 -2.27 20.30 -19.93
C GLY A 413 -3.58 19.63 -20.35
N ASP A 414 -3.72 19.51 -21.67
CA ASP A 414 -4.89 18.93 -22.32
C ASP A 414 -4.79 17.39 -22.27
N GLY A 415 -5.39 16.80 -21.23
CA GLY A 415 -5.39 15.36 -20.97
C GLY A 415 -5.71 14.49 -22.21
N PRO A 416 -6.76 14.80 -23.00
CA PRO A 416 -7.03 14.16 -24.27
C PRO A 416 -5.87 14.21 -25.28
N LYS A 417 -5.22 15.37 -25.46
CA LYS A 417 -4.04 15.49 -26.36
C LYS A 417 -2.86 14.66 -25.85
N GLN A 418 -2.58 14.72 -24.55
CA GLN A 418 -1.53 13.92 -23.92
C GLN A 418 -1.82 12.42 -24.06
N ALA A 419 -3.06 11.98 -23.86
CA ALA A 419 -3.46 10.59 -24.04
C ALA A 419 -3.27 10.09 -25.49
N ALA A 420 -3.63 10.92 -26.48
CA ALA A 420 -3.37 10.61 -27.89
C ALA A 420 -1.87 10.45 -28.17
N LYS A 421 -1.05 11.35 -27.64
CA LYS A 421 0.41 11.30 -27.75
C LYS A 421 1.01 10.04 -27.12
N VAL A 422 0.53 9.65 -25.93
CA VAL A 422 0.92 8.39 -25.27
C VAL A 422 0.61 7.18 -26.16
N ARG A 423 -0.56 7.14 -26.81
CA ARG A 423 -0.92 6.05 -27.74
C ARG A 423 0.00 5.99 -28.97
N THR A 424 0.40 7.14 -29.51
CA THR A 424 1.36 7.21 -30.61
C THR A 424 2.74 6.67 -30.20
N LEU A 425 3.21 7.03 -29.00
CA LEU A 425 4.50 6.55 -28.48
C LEU A 425 4.47 5.05 -28.12
N GLN A 426 3.34 4.56 -27.61
CA GLN A 426 3.12 3.15 -27.31
C GLN A 426 3.39 2.24 -28.51
N ALA A 427 3.00 2.65 -29.72
CA ALA A 427 3.25 1.90 -30.95
C ALA A 427 4.76 1.68 -31.22
N LYS A 428 5.64 2.57 -30.73
CA LYS A 428 7.10 2.46 -30.87
C LYS A 428 7.75 1.58 -29.79
N ILE A 429 7.12 1.51 -28.61
CA ILE A 429 7.64 0.79 -27.45
C ILE A 429 7.30 -0.70 -27.56
N GLY A 430 6.08 -1.02 -27.97
CA GLY A 430 5.57 -2.40 -28.01
C GLY A 430 4.81 -2.77 -26.73
N PRO A 431 4.79 -4.05 -26.31
CA PRO A 431 3.99 -4.50 -25.17
C PRO A 431 4.52 -3.97 -23.81
N ARG A 432 3.80 -4.30 -22.73
CA ARG A 432 4.14 -3.94 -21.34
C ARG A 432 5.60 -4.32 -20.96
N PRO A 433 6.17 -3.70 -19.90
CA PRO A 433 7.55 -3.98 -19.46
C PRO A 433 7.80 -5.48 -19.22
N HIS A 434 9.02 -5.96 -19.48
CA HIS A 434 9.36 -7.39 -19.42
C HIS A 434 9.07 -8.01 -18.04
N TRP A 435 9.44 -7.29 -16.97
CA TRP A 435 9.22 -7.71 -15.59
C TRP A 435 7.72 -7.76 -15.20
N MET A 436 6.83 -7.10 -15.95
CA MET A 436 5.37 -7.19 -15.75
C MET A 436 4.75 -8.41 -16.46
N LEU A 437 5.34 -8.87 -17.56
CA LEU A 437 4.83 -9.99 -18.36
C LEU A 437 5.09 -11.36 -17.72
N ALA A 438 6.19 -11.50 -16.97
CA ALA A 438 6.62 -12.73 -16.31
C ALA A 438 5.60 -13.37 -15.34
N HIS A 439 4.61 -12.60 -14.89
CA HIS A 439 3.68 -13.01 -13.84
C HIS A 439 2.27 -13.37 -14.33
N ARG A 440 2.01 -13.30 -15.65
CA ARG A 440 0.67 -13.59 -16.22
C ARG A 440 0.52 -14.97 -16.87
N GLY A 441 1.47 -15.88 -16.69
CA GLY A 441 1.38 -17.25 -17.21
C GLY A 441 1.43 -17.39 -18.74
N GLY A 442 1.56 -16.28 -19.47
CA GLY A 442 1.97 -16.29 -20.87
C GLY A 442 3.44 -16.66 -21.02
N ASP A 443 3.87 -16.95 -22.25
CA ASP A 443 5.21 -17.40 -22.67
C ASP A 443 6.31 -16.34 -22.37
N ALA A 444 6.53 -16.06 -21.09
CA ALA A 444 7.47 -15.09 -20.54
C ALA A 444 8.93 -15.46 -20.84
N THR A 445 9.15 -16.73 -21.14
CA THR A 445 10.41 -17.36 -21.48
C THR A 445 11.07 -16.79 -22.74
N ARG A 446 10.30 -16.25 -23.70
CA ARG A 446 10.86 -15.68 -24.94
C ARG A 446 11.34 -14.23 -24.81
N TYR A 447 10.82 -13.48 -23.83
CA TYR A 447 11.05 -12.03 -23.71
C TYR A 447 12.00 -11.68 -22.56
N LEU A 448 12.08 -12.50 -21.51
CA LEU A 448 12.97 -12.28 -20.35
C LEU A 448 14.47 -12.42 -20.66
N THR A 449 14.84 -13.06 -21.77
CA THR A 449 16.24 -13.31 -22.16
C THR A 449 16.91 -12.12 -22.87
N GLN A 450 16.16 -11.06 -23.22
CA GLN A 450 16.68 -9.92 -23.99
C GLN A 450 16.92 -8.66 -23.16
N SER A 451 16.22 -8.46 -22.03
CA SER A 451 16.42 -7.27 -21.19
C SER A 451 17.61 -7.47 -20.24
N THR A 452 18.57 -6.55 -20.29
CA THR A 452 19.70 -6.53 -19.35
C THR A 452 19.40 -5.72 -18.08
N SER A 453 18.22 -5.09 -17.97
CA SER A 453 17.88 -4.18 -16.87
C SER A 453 17.97 -4.86 -15.50
N ALA A 454 18.32 -4.10 -14.46
CA ALA A 454 18.47 -4.64 -13.12
C ALA A 454 17.13 -5.22 -12.59
N LEU A 455 16.00 -4.63 -12.98
CA LEU A 455 14.67 -5.16 -12.69
C LEU A 455 14.37 -6.48 -13.40
N ALA A 456 14.79 -6.63 -14.66
CA ALA A 456 14.62 -7.90 -15.40
C ALA A 456 15.45 -9.03 -14.77
N GLN A 457 16.71 -8.73 -14.39
CA GLN A 457 17.57 -9.69 -13.68
C GLN A 457 16.99 -10.09 -12.31
N LEU A 458 16.41 -9.13 -11.59
CA LEU A 458 15.75 -9.39 -10.31
C LEU A 458 14.49 -10.24 -10.48
N ALA A 459 13.71 -10.02 -11.55
CA ALA A 459 12.48 -10.76 -11.82
C ALA A 459 12.73 -12.25 -12.11
N THR A 460 13.89 -12.59 -12.68
CA THR A 460 14.30 -13.97 -12.98
C THR A 460 15.07 -14.64 -11.84
N CYS A 461 15.45 -13.90 -10.80
CA CYS A 461 16.18 -14.44 -9.67
C CYS A 461 15.34 -15.47 -8.88
N SER A 462 15.97 -16.60 -8.55
CA SER A 462 15.40 -17.58 -7.62
C SER A 462 15.55 -17.08 -6.18
N LEU A 463 14.45 -16.59 -5.61
CA LEU A 463 14.35 -16.20 -4.19
C LEU A 463 13.88 -17.38 -3.30
N GLY A 464 14.00 -18.61 -3.79
CA GLY A 464 13.49 -19.83 -3.16
C GLY A 464 12.02 -20.13 -3.47
N GLU A 465 11.65 -21.39 -3.23
CA GLU A 465 10.26 -21.86 -3.23
C GLU A 465 9.81 -22.13 -1.80
N ALA A 466 8.61 -21.68 -1.49
CA ALA A 466 8.06 -21.65 -0.15
C ALA A 466 6.85 -22.58 -0.08
N ARG A 467 6.88 -23.62 0.76
CA ARG A 467 5.67 -24.39 1.08
C ARG A 467 5.57 -24.62 2.59
N LEU A 468 4.65 -23.90 3.23
CA LEU A 468 4.28 -24.14 4.61
C LEU A 468 3.61 -25.51 4.73
N ALA A 469 4.29 -26.44 5.38
CA ALA A 469 3.70 -27.71 5.80
C ALA A 469 2.92 -27.52 7.12
N LEU A 470 1.82 -28.27 7.26
CA LEU A 470 1.13 -28.46 8.55
C LEU A 470 2.12 -29.08 9.55
N ALA A 471 2.04 -28.66 10.82
CA ALA A 471 3.00 -29.08 11.85
C ALA A 471 2.88 -30.55 12.28
N SER A 472 1.89 -31.28 11.77
CA SER A 472 1.72 -32.73 11.94
C SER A 472 1.39 -33.39 10.60
N ALA A 473 1.71 -34.68 10.49
CA ALA A 473 1.44 -35.55 9.33
C ALA A 473 -0.08 -35.83 9.11
N GLY A 474 -0.92 -34.81 9.28
CA GLY A 474 -2.37 -34.84 9.14
C GLY A 474 -2.99 -33.52 9.61
N LEU A 475 -4.14 -33.14 9.05
CA LEU A 475 -4.94 -32.06 9.63
C LEU A 475 -5.42 -32.53 11.01
N GLN A 476 -5.09 -31.88 12.11
CA GLN A 476 -5.74 -32.16 13.39
C GLN A 476 -6.93 -31.22 13.56
N LEU A 477 -8.13 -31.79 13.75
CA LEU A 477 -9.30 -31.00 14.09
C LEU A 477 -9.07 -30.30 15.42
N ASP A 478 -9.46 -29.03 15.51
CA ASP A 478 -9.38 -28.29 16.76
C ASP A 478 -10.16 -29.02 17.87
N PRO A 479 -9.54 -29.33 19.01
CA PRO A 479 -10.23 -30.00 20.12
C PRO A 479 -11.48 -29.25 20.57
N LEU A 480 -11.48 -27.91 20.52
CA LEU A 480 -12.60 -27.08 20.94
C LEU A 480 -13.74 -27.02 19.92
N LEU A 481 -13.61 -27.65 18.75
CA LEU A 481 -14.64 -27.69 17.71
C LEU A 481 -15.14 -29.12 17.45
N ARG A 482 -14.77 -30.09 18.28
CA ARG A 482 -15.28 -31.46 18.17
C ARG A 482 -16.78 -31.51 18.46
N LEU A 483 -17.49 -32.25 17.64
CA LEU A 483 -18.94 -32.46 17.72
C LEU A 483 -19.33 -33.18 19.01
N GLU A 484 -18.49 -34.11 19.48
CA GLU A 484 -18.70 -34.87 20.73
C GLU A 484 -18.87 -33.96 21.96
N LEU A 485 -18.27 -32.77 21.96
CA LEU A 485 -18.37 -31.79 23.04
C LEU A 485 -19.73 -31.10 23.13
N HIS A 486 -20.66 -31.37 22.20
CA HIS A 486 -22.02 -30.84 22.22
C HIS A 486 -23.07 -31.83 22.73
N ARG A 487 -22.65 -33.02 23.19
CA ARG A 487 -23.56 -33.98 23.82
C ARG A 487 -24.20 -33.35 25.06
N SER A 488 -25.52 -33.45 25.15
CA SER A 488 -26.31 -32.95 26.28
C SER A 488 -27.56 -33.81 26.47
N GLU A 489 -28.33 -33.55 27.52
CA GLU A 489 -29.63 -34.21 27.73
C GLU A 489 -30.59 -34.02 26.53
N LYS A 490 -30.41 -32.95 25.76
CA LYS A 490 -31.24 -32.60 24.59
C LYS A 490 -30.61 -32.99 23.24
N ILE A 491 -29.35 -33.45 23.23
CA ILE A 491 -28.62 -33.83 22.01
C ILE A 491 -27.89 -35.13 22.28
N ASN A 492 -28.49 -36.23 21.86
CA ASN A 492 -27.93 -37.56 22.04
C ASN A 492 -27.02 -37.98 20.87
N GLU A 493 -26.35 -39.12 20.99
CA GLU A 493 -25.41 -39.64 19.98
C GLU A 493 -26.07 -39.86 18.60
N LEU A 494 -27.32 -40.36 18.58
CA LEU A 494 -28.06 -40.59 17.33
C LEU A 494 -28.34 -39.27 16.61
N GLU A 495 -28.64 -38.20 17.35
CA GLU A 495 -28.86 -36.87 16.81
C GLU A 495 -27.57 -36.25 16.25
N LEU A 496 -26.43 -36.42 16.95
CA LEU A 496 -25.12 -35.98 16.44
C LEU A 496 -24.76 -36.69 15.13
N GLN A 497 -24.99 -38.01 15.06
CA GLN A 497 -24.76 -38.78 13.84
C GLN A 497 -25.69 -38.35 12.69
N ALA A 498 -26.96 -38.06 13.00
CA ALA A 498 -27.91 -37.53 12.02
C ALA A 498 -27.47 -36.15 11.48
N MET A 499 -26.99 -35.26 12.35
CA MET A 499 -26.43 -33.96 11.96
C MET A 499 -25.22 -34.12 11.05
N ARG A 500 -24.28 -35.00 11.41
CA ARG A 500 -23.09 -35.30 10.60
C ARG A 500 -23.46 -35.82 9.22
N LYS A 501 -24.39 -36.78 9.13
CA LYS A 501 -24.89 -37.32 7.85
C LYS A 501 -25.55 -36.23 7.00
N ARG A 502 -26.33 -35.33 7.62
CA ARG A 502 -26.96 -34.19 6.96
C ARG A 502 -25.91 -33.22 6.40
N MET A 503 -24.89 -32.89 7.19
CA MET A 503 -23.78 -32.02 6.77
C MET A 503 -22.93 -32.65 5.66
N GLN A 504 -22.72 -33.96 5.71
CA GLN A 504 -22.07 -34.70 4.62
C GLN A 504 -22.86 -34.59 3.30
N GLY A 505 -24.18 -34.68 3.35
CA GLY A 505 -25.03 -34.44 2.18
C GLY A 505 -24.90 -33.02 1.62
N LEU A 506 -24.87 -32.00 2.48
CA LEU A 506 -24.64 -30.61 2.07
C LEU A 506 -23.25 -30.41 1.47
N TRP A 507 -22.22 -31.02 2.06
CA TRP A 507 -20.86 -31.00 1.56
C TRP A 507 -20.73 -31.62 0.17
N VAL A 508 -21.36 -32.77 -0.07
CA VAL A 508 -21.37 -33.42 -1.38
C VAL A 508 -22.04 -32.53 -2.44
N LYS A 509 -23.17 -31.90 -2.10
CA LYS A 509 -23.85 -30.93 -2.97
C LYS A 509 -22.94 -29.74 -3.29
N TYR A 510 -22.25 -29.20 -2.29
CA TYR A 510 -21.27 -28.14 -2.48
C TYR A 510 -20.13 -28.57 -3.41
N LYS A 511 -19.50 -29.73 -3.17
CA LYS A 511 -18.40 -30.23 -4.02
C LYS A 511 -18.83 -30.37 -5.47
N ALA A 512 -20.03 -30.88 -5.72
CA ALA A 512 -20.58 -31.00 -7.08
C ALA A 512 -20.75 -29.64 -7.76
N ARG A 513 -21.37 -28.67 -7.06
CA ARG A 513 -21.57 -27.30 -7.57
C ARG A 513 -20.23 -26.59 -7.80
N PHE A 514 -19.29 -26.70 -6.87
CA PHE A 514 -17.97 -26.10 -6.99
C PHE A 514 -17.17 -26.68 -8.16
N LYS A 515 -17.23 -28.00 -8.37
CA LYS A 515 -16.61 -28.65 -9.53
C LYS A 515 -17.23 -28.18 -10.85
N SER A 516 -18.54 -27.98 -10.89
CA SER A 516 -19.25 -27.41 -12.04
C SER A 516 -18.78 -25.97 -12.31
N LEU A 517 -18.71 -25.14 -11.28
CA LEU A 517 -18.25 -23.75 -11.40
C LEU A 517 -16.80 -23.66 -11.89
N LYS A 518 -15.89 -24.50 -11.37
CA LYS A 518 -14.51 -24.58 -11.87
C LYS A 518 -14.42 -25.02 -13.32
N ARG A 519 -15.23 -26.00 -13.73
CA ARG A 519 -15.28 -26.44 -15.13
C ARG A 519 -15.78 -25.31 -16.04
N GLN A 520 -16.83 -24.60 -15.62
CA GLN A 520 -17.33 -23.44 -16.34
C GLN A 520 -16.24 -22.37 -16.47
N GLN A 521 -15.53 -22.04 -15.40
CA GLN A 521 -14.41 -21.11 -15.43
C GLN A 521 -13.30 -21.53 -16.41
N GLN A 522 -12.94 -22.81 -16.42
CA GLN A 522 -11.95 -23.34 -17.36
C GLN A 522 -12.42 -23.28 -18.82
N LEU A 523 -13.71 -23.50 -19.07
CA LEU A 523 -14.32 -23.35 -20.39
C LEU A 523 -14.36 -21.89 -20.81
N GLU A 524 -14.83 -20.98 -19.95
CA GLU A 524 -14.83 -19.53 -20.19
C GLU A 524 -13.41 -19.02 -20.48
N ALA A 525 -12.39 -19.49 -19.73
CA ALA A 525 -11.00 -19.14 -19.99
C ALA A 525 -10.52 -19.64 -21.36
N ARG A 526 -10.84 -20.89 -21.74
CA ARG A 526 -10.50 -21.45 -23.06
C ARG A 526 -11.25 -20.77 -24.20
N GLU A 527 -12.50 -20.39 -23.99
CA GLU A 527 -13.30 -19.64 -24.95
C GLU A 527 -12.74 -18.24 -25.13
N ARG A 528 -12.33 -17.57 -24.05
CA ARG A 528 -11.62 -16.28 -24.12
C ARG A 528 -10.28 -16.41 -24.86
N GLU A 529 -9.51 -17.47 -24.63
CA GLU A 529 -8.28 -17.77 -25.37
C GLU A 529 -8.54 -18.03 -26.86
N ARG A 530 -9.64 -18.73 -27.20
CA ARG A 530 -10.03 -19.00 -28.60
C ARG A 530 -10.65 -17.80 -29.31
N ALA A 531 -11.37 -16.96 -28.57
CA ALA A 531 -12.03 -15.77 -29.08
C ALA A 531 -11.08 -14.57 -29.20
N GLN A 532 -9.87 -14.65 -28.64
CA GLN A 532 -8.79 -13.75 -29.01
C GLN A 532 -8.24 -14.18 -30.37
N PRO A 533 -8.53 -13.47 -31.47
CA PRO A 533 -7.98 -13.84 -32.75
C PRO A 533 -6.45 -13.71 -32.70
N ALA A 534 -5.76 -14.60 -33.40
CA ALA A 534 -4.34 -14.49 -33.69
C ALA A 534 -4.07 -13.34 -34.68
N THR A 535 -4.51 -12.13 -34.36
CA THR A 535 -4.15 -10.93 -35.11
C THR A 535 -2.88 -10.37 -34.50
N GLY A 536 -1.75 -10.63 -35.16
CA GLY A 536 -0.66 -9.68 -35.15
C GLY A 536 -1.19 -8.36 -35.71
N GLY A 537 -1.39 -7.37 -34.85
CA GLY A 537 -1.92 -6.06 -35.26
C GLY A 537 -2.59 -5.35 -34.11
N GLY A 538 -2.06 -4.16 -33.78
CA GLY A 538 -2.46 -3.36 -32.64
C GLY A 538 -3.95 -3.05 -32.60
N GLY A 539 -4.59 -3.40 -31.50
CA GLY A 539 -5.94 -2.99 -31.15
C GLY A 539 -6.06 -2.95 -29.63
N GLY A 540 -6.33 -1.77 -29.09
CA GLY A 540 -6.39 -1.49 -27.65
C GLY A 540 -7.57 -2.16 -26.96
N GLY A 541 -7.51 -3.47 -26.78
CA GLY A 541 -8.34 -4.18 -25.82
C GLY A 541 -7.88 -3.78 -24.42
N VAL A 542 -8.76 -3.14 -23.66
CA VAL A 542 -8.62 -2.95 -22.22
C VAL A 542 -8.53 -4.35 -21.60
N ALA A 543 -7.31 -4.87 -21.46
CA ALA A 543 -7.08 -6.15 -20.82
C ALA A 543 -7.61 -6.05 -19.39
N SER A 544 -8.62 -6.85 -19.06
CA SER A 544 -9.13 -6.93 -17.70
C SER A 544 -7.95 -7.09 -16.74
N ASP A 545 -7.93 -6.27 -15.69
CA ASP A 545 -6.99 -6.48 -14.62
C ASP A 545 -7.29 -7.88 -14.07
N GLY A 546 -6.28 -8.71 -13.76
CA GLY A 546 -6.55 -10.06 -13.22
C GLY A 546 -7.38 -10.02 -11.92
N ARG A 547 -7.46 -8.83 -11.31
CA ARG A 547 -8.35 -8.48 -10.20
C ARG A 547 -9.83 -8.48 -10.58
N ASP A 548 -10.21 -8.21 -11.82
CA ASP A 548 -11.61 -8.25 -12.27
C ASP A 548 -12.07 -9.68 -12.50
N ASP A 549 -11.22 -10.53 -13.08
CA ASP A 549 -11.50 -11.97 -13.22
C ASP A 549 -11.57 -12.67 -11.85
N GLU A 550 -10.71 -12.27 -10.90
CA GLU A 550 -10.75 -12.77 -9.53
C GLU A 550 -12.01 -12.29 -8.78
N ARG A 551 -12.47 -11.06 -9.03
CA ARG A 551 -13.73 -10.55 -8.48
C ARG A 551 -14.94 -11.25 -9.07
N GLU A 552 -15.01 -11.40 -10.39
CA GLU A 552 -16.09 -12.10 -11.08
C GLU A 552 -16.21 -13.54 -10.55
N TRP A 553 -15.06 -14.21 -10.35
CA TRP A 553 -15.02 -15.53 -9.75
C TRP A 553 -15.50 -15.53 -8.30
N GLN A 554 -15.06 -14.56 -7.48
CA GLN A 554 -15.51 -14.42 -6.10
C GLN A 554 -17.02 -14.22 -6.02
N ASP A 555 -17.59 -13.38 -6.87
CA ASP A 555 -19.04 -13.13 -6.90
C ASP A 555 -19.81 -14.39 -7.30
N LYS A 556 -19.36 -15.11 -8.35
CA LYS A 556 -19.95 -16.41 -8.74
C LYS A 556 -19.83 -17.45 -7.61
N TYR A 557 -18.69 -17.47 -6.91
CA TYR A 557 -18.48 -18.35 -5.75
C TYR A 557 -19.42 -18.00 -4.59
N PHE A 558 -19.56 -16.72 -4.25
CA PHE A 558 -20.43 -16.27 -3.16
C PHE A 558 -21.90 -16.51 -3.49
N ALA A 559 -22.34 -16.26 -4.72
CA ALA A 559 -23.69 -16.59 -5.18
C ALA A 559 -23.99 -18.10 -5.05
N MET A 560 -22.98 -18.95 -5.31
CA MET A 560 -23.12 -20.41 -5.13
C MET A 560 -23.25 -20.82 -3.65
N VAL A 561 -22.55 -20.14 -2.74
CA VAL A 561 -22.52 -20.46 -1.30
C VAL A 561 -23.71 -19.87 -0.54
N ALA A 562 -24.24 -18.72 -0.96
CA ALA A 562 -25.29 -18.00 -0.25
C ALA A 562 -26.53 -18.86 0.11
N PRO A 563 -27.10 -19.70 -0.77
CA PRO A 563 -28.25 -20.53 -0.41
C PRO A 563 -27.94 -21.59 0.65
N LEU A 564 -26.71 -22.11 0.66
CA LEU A 564 -26.25 -23.08 1.66
C LEU A 564 -26.11 -22.40 3.04
N ARG A 565 -25.62 -21.16 3.03
CA ARG A 565 -25.49 -20.32 4.22
C ARG A 565 -26.87 -19.96 4.79
N GLU A 566 -27.80 -19.49 3.97
CA GLU A 566 -29.17 -19.16 4.41
C GLU A 566 -29.86 -20.36 5.06
N THR A 567 -29.71 -21.56 4.49
CA THR A 567 -30.26 -22.80 5.05
C THR A 567 -29.73 -23.09 6.45
N LEU A 568 -28.46 -22.75 6.73
CA LEU A 568 -27.81 -23.00 8.02
C LEU A 568 -28.00 -21.85 9.02
N LEU A 569 -28.09 -20.60 8.55
CA LEU A 569 -28.21 -19.42 9.40
C LEU A 569 -29.65 -18.98 9.67
N ALA A 570 -30.63 -19.32 8.85
CA ALA A 570 -32.03 -18.93 9.10
C ALA A 570 -32.54 -19.38 10.49
N PRO A 571 -32.22 -20.59 11.00
CA PRO A 571 -32.57 -20.98 12.37
C PRO A 571 -31.82 -20.17 13.44
N TYR A 572 -30.58 -19.73 13.14
CA TYR A 572 -29.78 -18.89 14.04
C TYR A 572 -30.35 -17.48 14.15
N GLU A 573 -30.66 -16.85 13.02
CA GLU A 573 -31.16 -15.47 12.99
C GLU A 573 -32.53 -15.36 13.66
N ALA A 574 -33.39 -16.38 13.47
CA ALA A 574 -34.65 -16.51 14.19
C ALA A 574 -34.45 -16.64 15.71
N GLN A 575 -33.45 -17.42 16.15
CA GLN A 575 -33.12 -17.56 17.58
C GLN A 575 -32.42 -16.34 18.18
N ARG A 576 -31.58 -15.63 17.41
CA ARG A 576 -30.91 -14.40 17.82
C ARG A 576 -31.88 -13.24 18.01
N GLY A 577 -32.97 -13.20 17.23
CA GLY A 577 -34.05 -12.23 17.39
C GLY A 577 -34.90 -12.47 18.65
N SER A 578 -34.96 -13.72 19.14
CA SER A 578 -35.51 -14.03 20.45
C SER A 578 -34.47 -13.64 21.50
N ARG A 579 -34.79 -12.76 22.46
CA ARG A 579 -33.84 -12.25 23.48
C ARG A 579 -33.31 -13.30 24.47
N SER A 580 -33.28 -14.59 24.10
CA SER A 580 -32.75 -15.65 24.94
C SER A 580 -31.23 -15.55 25.03
N THR A 581 -30.72 -15.40 26.25
CA THR A 581 -29.28 -15.43 26.58
C THR A 581 -28.67 -16.83 26.54
N SER A 582 -29.48 -17.86 26.29
CA SER A 582 -29.00 -19.26 26.21
C SER A 582 -28.40 -19.56 24.83
N GLU A 583 -27.15 -20.05 24.82
CA GLU A 583 -26.49 -20.59 23.62
C GLU A 583 -27.39 -21.59 22.87
N PRO A 584 -27.50 -21.53 21.53
CA PRO A 584 -28.30 -22.49 20.76
C PRO A 584 -27.51 -23.78 20.52
N PRO A 585 -27.62 -24.81 21.38
CA PRO A 585 -26.62 -25.89 21.46
C PRO A 585 -26.62 -26.75 20.20
N ARG A 586 -27.82 -26.90 19.60
CA ARG A 586 -28.08 -27.68 18.38
C ARG A 586 -27.41 -27.07 17.16
N LEU A 587 -27.51 -25.75 17.03
CA LEU A 587 -26.96 -25.04 15.88
C LEU A 587 -25.42 -25.02 15.92
N LEU A 588 -24.84 -24.88 17.11
CA LEU A 588 -23.40 -24.97 17.31
C LEU A 588 -22.88 -26.39 17.02
N ALA A 589 -23.63 -27.42 17.44
CA ALA A 589 -23.34 -28.80 17.08
C ALA A 589 -23.37 -29.00 15.54
N GLU A 590 -24.35 -28.41 14.85
CA GLU A 590 -24.43 -28.50 13.38
C GLU A 590 -23.25 -27.83 12.66
N ALA A 591 -22.75 -26.68 13.15
CA ALA A 591 -21.54 -26.06 12.63
C ALA A 591 -20.27 -26.88 12.90
N CYS A 592 -20.13 -27.44 14.10
CA CYS A 592 -19.06 -28.38 14.43
C CYS A 592 -19.11 -29.64 13.56
N ALA A 593 -20.30 -30.18 13.29
CA ALA A 593 -20.48 -31.33 12.40
C ALA A 593 -20.05 -31.01 10.96
N LEU A 594 -20.38 -29.82 10.46
CA LEU A 594 -19.92 -29.37 9.14
C LEU A 594 -18.40 -29.26 9.09
N TYR A 595 -17.82 -28.67 10.12
CA TYR A 595 -16.38 -28.49 10.26
C TYR A 595 -15.65 -29.85 10.27
N GLU A 596 -16.12 -30.80 11.08
CA GLU A 596 -15.60 -32.18 11.11
C GLU A 596 -15.66 -32.88 9.76
N VAL A 597 -16.82 -32.88 9.10
CA VAL A 597 -17.02 -33.52 7.79
C VAL A 597 -16.01 -33.01 6.76
N VAL A 598 -15.79 -31.70 6.71
CA VAL A 598 -14.86 -31.08 5.76
C VAL A 598 -13.41 -31.42 6.08
N TYR A 599 -13.05 -31.44 7.36
CA TYR A 599 -11.69 -31.73 7.80
C TYR A 599 -11.31 -33.20 7.60
N GLU A 600 -12.22 -34.14 7.89
CA GLU A 600 -11.99 -35.57 7.64
C GLU A 600 -11.85 -35.88 6.15
N GLU A 601 -12.68 -35.27 5.31
CA GLU A 601 -12.56 -35.40 3.86
C GLU A 601 -11.23 -34.84 3.36
N LYS A 602 -10.74 -33.75 3.94
CA LYS A 602 -9.42 -33.20 3.60
C LYS A 602 -8.27 -34.07 4.11
N GLN A 603 -8.39 -34.70 5.28
CA GLN A 603 -7.42 -35.70 5.73
C GLN A 603 -7.36 -36.89 4.75
N ARG A 604 -8.51 -37.41 4.31
CA ARG A 604 -8.59 -38.47 3.28
C ARG A 604 -7.98 -38.01 1.96
N ALA A 605 -8.28 -36.79 1.54
CA ALA A 605 -7.74 -36.22 0.31
C ALA A 605 -6.22 -35.98 0.42
N ALA A 606 -5.66 -35.65 1.57
CA ALA A 606 -4.22 -35.48 1.74
C ALA A 606 -3.42 -36.79 1.57
N LEU A 607 -4.09 -37.95 1.65
CA LEU A 607 -3.53 -39.26 1.35
C LEU A 607 -3.60 -39.62 -0.15
N GLY A 608 -4.36 -38.86 -0.95
CA GLY A 608 -4.43 -38.96 -2.42
C GLY A 608 -3.87 -37.70 -3.09
N GLN A 609 -3.31 -37.79 -4.29
CA GLN A 609 -2.68 -36.64 -4.96
C GLN A 609 -3.68 -35.60 -5.55
N GLU A 610 -4.80 -35.27 -4.89
CA GLU A 610 -5.70 -34.19 -5.36
C GLU A 610 -5.39 -32.84 -4.69
N GLU A 611 -5.13 -31.79 -5.47
CA GLU A 611 -4.84 -30.44 -4.96
C GLU A 611 -6.06 -29.77 -4.30
N PRO A 612 -6.02 -29.45 -2.98
CA PRO A 612 -7.21 -29.11 -2.22
C PRO A 612 -7.31 -27.63 -1.82
N LYS A 613 -6.92 -26.68 -2.69
CA LYS A 613 -6.82 -25.24 -2.34
C LYS A 613 -8.14 -24.55 -1.95
N TYR A 614 -9.31 -25.20 -2.05
CA TYR A 614 -10.63 -24.56 -1.83
C TYR A 614 -11.58 -25.33 -0.91
N PHE A 615 -11.11 -26.39 -0.24
CA PHE A 615 -11.98 -27.22 0.60
C PHE A 615 -12.09 -26.70 2.04
N THR A 616 -11.06 -26.03 2.59
CA THR A 616 -11.07 -25.54 3.98
C THR A 616 -11.62 -24.14 4.19
N THR A 617 -11.84 -23.39 3.11
CA THR A 617 -12.49 -22.08 3.18
C THR A 617 -14.00 -22.20 3.40
N PHE A 618 -14.61 -23.29 2.92
CA PHE A 618 -16.07 -23.49 2.95
C PHE A 618 -16.69 -23.48 4.36
N PRO A 619 -16.18 -24.24 5.36
CA PRO A 619 -16.75 -24.19 6.72
C PRO A 619 -16.73 -22.79 7.33
N TRP A 620 -15.66 -22.02 7.08
CA TRP A 620 -15.52 -20.65 7.56
C TRP A 620 -16.39 -19.65 6.80
N HIS A 621 -16.62 -19.87 5.50
CA HIS A 621 -17.54 -19.05 4.72
C HIS A 621 -19.02 -19.32 5.03
N VAL A 622 -19.33 -20.52 5.52
CA VAL A 622 -20.72 -20.93 5.79
C VAL A 622 -21.10 -20.75 7.26
N CYS A 623 -20.22 -21.10 8.19
CA CYS A 623 -20.49 -21.11 9.63
C CYS A 623 -19.40 -20.38 10.46
N GLY A 624 -18.53 -19.58 9.86
CA GLY A 624 -17.35 -19.03 10.53
C GLY A 624 -17.65 -18.21 11.78
N ASP A 625 -18.65 -17.33 11.72
CA ASP A 625 -19.09 -16.53 12.88
C ASP A 625 -19.57 -17.41 14.05
N MET A 626 -20.26 -18.51 13.75
CA MET A 626 -20.72 -19.44 14.78
C MET A 626 -19.57 -20.24 15.37
N LEU A 627 -18.62 -20.69 14.54
CA LEU A 627 -17.41 -21.37 15.00
C LEU A 627 -16.57 -20.46 15.90
N LEU A 628 -16.44 -19.17 15.55
CA LEU A 628 -15.81 -18.18 16.42
C LEU A 628 -16.56 -17.99 17.73
N PHE A 629 -17.89 -17.87 17.68
CA PHE A 629 -18.70 -17.70 18.86
C PHE A 629 -18.51 -18.86 19.85
N VAL A 630 -18.61 -20.11 19.36
CA VAL A 630 -18.36 -21.34 20.15
C VAL A 630 -16.98 -21.28 20.80
N ARG A 631 -15.98 -20.91 20.01
CA ARG A 631 -14.60 -20.89 20.45
C ARG A 631 -14.37 -19.84 21.54
N LYS A 632 -14.83 -18.60 21.33
CA LYS A 632 -14.74 -17.51 22.33
C LYS A 632 -15.48 -17.88 23.61
N ALA A 633 -16.67 -18.47 23.52
CA ALA A 633 -17.44 -18.93 24.67
C ALA A 633 -16.68 -20.01 25.47
N ARG A 634 -16.12 -21.02 24.79
CA ARG A 634 -15.36 -22.12 25.42
C ARG A 634 -14.04 -21.65 26.04
N VAL A 635 -13.30 -20.77 25.36
CA VAL A 635 -12.07 -20.16 25.90
C VAL A 635 -12.37 -19.32 27.14
N SER A 636 -13.45 -18.52 27.12
CA SER A 636 -13.85 -17.71 28.27
C SER A 636 -14.21 -18.58 29.49
N ARG A 637 -14.91 -19.71 29.27
CA ARG A 637 -15.22 -20.69 30.33
C ARG A 637 -13.99 -21.38 30.91
N ALA A 638 -12.95 -21.59 30.10
CA ALA A 638 -11.72 -22.25 30.52
C ALA A 638 -10.76 -21.35 31.32
N ILE A 639 -10.78 -20.04 31.07
CA ILE A 639 -9.84 -19.09 31.68
C ILE A 639 -10.45 -18.39 32.91
N ASN A 640 -11.76 -18.11 32.92
CA ASN A 640 -12.43 -17.53 34.09
C ASN A 640 -13.97 -17.71 34.00
N PRO A 641 -14.58 -18.67 34.73
CA PRO A 641 -15.99 -19.02 34.56
C PRO A 641 -16.97 -17.89 34.91
N SER A 642 -16.54 -16.86 35.65
CA SER A 642 -17.36 -15.71 36.07
C SER A 642 -17.36 -14.53 35.09
N GLN A 643 -16.54 -14.52 34.04
CA GLN A 643 -16.46 -13.45 33.04
C GLN A 643 -16.88 -13.90 31.62
N ALA A 644 -17.80 -14.83 31.52
CA ALA A 644 -18.27 -15.29 30.22
C ALA A 644 -19.11 -14.23 29.49
N LEU A 645 -18.62 -13.84 28.29
CA LEU A 645 -19.36 -13.36 27.11
C LEU A 645 -19.66 -11.87 26.87
N PHE A 646 -19.44 -10.92 27.79
CA PHE A 646 -19.89 -9.53 27.55
C PHE A 646 -18.87 -8.38 27.68
N SER A 647 -17.59 -8.62 27.97
CA SER A 647 -16.64 -7.51 28.16
C SER A 647 -16.20 -6.78 26.87
N SER A 648 -16.48 -7.31 25.66
CA SER A 648 -16.07 -6.67 24.40
C SER A 648 -17.20 -6.26 23.46
N LEU A 649 -18.46 -6.43 23.85
CA LEU A 649 -19.63 -6.05 23.03
C LEU A 649 -20.42 -4.84 23.58
N GLY A 650 -19.94 -4.14 24.61
CA GLY A 650 -20.62 -2.96 25.11
C GLY A 650 -19.76 -2.06 25.99
N THR A 651 -19.02 -1.13 25.39
CA THR A 651 -18.81 0.24 25.90
C THR A 651 -18.52 1.18 24.72
N ARG A 652 -19.54 1.43 23.91
CA ARG A 652 -19.75 2.74 23.29
C ARG A 652 -21.08 3.26 23.82
N GLY A 653 -20.99 4.20 24.75
CA GLY A 653 -22.11 4.88 25.37
C GLY A 653 -22.69 4.13 26.56
N TRP A 654 -22.51 4.70 27.74
CA TRP A 654 -23.54 5.10 28.72
C TRP A 654 -22.87 5.15 30.10
N GLU A 655 -22.10 6.22 30.34
CA GLU A 655 -22.32 7.24 31.38
C GLU A 655 -21.57 8.51 30.95
#